data_AF-I9DTC7-F1
#
_entry.id   AF-I9DTC7-F1
#
_cell.length_a   1.000
_cell.length_b   1.000
_cell.length_c   1.000
_cell.angle_alpha   90.00
_cell.angle_beta   90.00
_cell.angle_gamma   90.00
#
_symmetry.space_group_name_H-M   'P 1'
#
loop_
_entity.id
_entity.type
_entity.pdbx_description
1 polymer ?
#
loop_
_entity_poly.entity_id
_entity_poly.type
_entity_poly.pdbx_seq_one_letter_code
_entity_poly.pdbx_strand_id
1 'polypeptide(L)'
;MRLSKSFFRKLVVSTAALFMAASVMAQQPSAAQIEQFKALPKAQQEALAKQYGIDISQLGNVGAADRLQDEAVMPLKQGNDRQPSFTERVSTTRPEGLQRFGANLFDANVSTFAPVANAPVPENYRLGPDDTLLLQLYGKQNDNLELVVNREGNVNLPDLGPVNVAGLTFLQASNLIRTRLTEANIGLQAAVTMGQLRTINIFVAGEAKNPGMYAVSALTSVTQALFVSGGVSEIGSLRNIRVTRNGQIVSTFDLYDLLLNGQNKNDILLQHGDVLFISPVGKVVTIEGEVRRPAHYELAADDNLSTLVKMAGGLQPGAQTNALSLQRATAAGRELLTIDFNNSQQQQLNLVTGDRILVPEQPNRIHEQITLAGAVARPGHVAWRSGLHLHQVISNSWSDLLNTTDTDYALLIRKQNIRGDVVVMQFNLAEALAYNQQTPAKPVLLQPQDIVVVFNQANASYQRESLNAFIRRGVQEHLAQLANNTLLSGDIAANNFRNIEARTAVIGASQFATESQDVSAESIIENFVANMLSQIYVDSKYIEFSKHLTRRELLFPLLQQLRKQSNNLQAIPVVSISGDVKVPGEYPLTSNASVSALLIAAGGLTNSAYLNRAELSRFSGQQVQQSGMTQQNININLAEMLNNPEADLALQSRDRLNVLSIPDWSKVRLVNLQGEVKFPGTYQVIKGEKLSDVIQRAGGFTENAYPYGAVFTRNNIKEREKQQAERLLAQLKADIASKALTNTNALGAAASPPLALINELQTIEPVGRLVIDLEQIMLGRADFDIEMEDGDALFVPRTQNSVTVMGEVQHPGSHRFRAGMSVNDYLALAGGSRKRADEKRVFVIRADGSVMVPTQNRWFGTANNDLKPGDTIIMPLDTEYKDGLSMWAQVTQIFYQTAVAIAALNSF
;
A
#
# COMPACT_ATOMS: atom_id res chain seq x y z
N MET A 1 18.75 -32.36 -38.81
CA MET A 1 18.32 -30.99 -39.16
C MET A 1 18.51 -30.10 -37.94
N ARG A 2 19.20 -28.97 -38.10
CA ARG A 2 19.64 -28.04 -37.04
C ARG A 2 18.45 -27.35 -36.37
N LEU A 3 18.42 -27.31 -35.04
CA LEU A 3 17.64 -26.35 -34.24
C LEU A 3 18.41 -25.98 -32.97
N SER A 4 18.23 -24.72 -32.57
CA SER A 4 19.11 -23.87 -31.76
C SER A 4 19.15 -24.22 -30.27
N LYS A 5 20.35 -24.10 -29.68
CA LYS A 5 20.65 -24.35 -28.28
C LYS A 5 20.14 -23.25 -27.35
N SER A 6 19.16 -23.61 -26.55
CA SER A 6 18.98 -23.15 -25.17
C SER A 6 18.98 -24.41 -24.29
N PHE A 7 19.43 -24.29 -23.04
CA PHE A 7 19.44 -25.32 -21.97
C PHE A 7 20.52 -26.41 -21.95
N PHE A 8 21.60 -26.16 -21.20
CA PHE A 8 22.26 -27.03 -20.20
C PHE A 8 23.44 -26.19 -19.67
N ARG A 9 23.62 -25.86 -18.39
CA ARG A 9 23.62 -26.70 -17.21
C ARG A 9 23.69 -25.79 -15.97
N LYS A 10 22.74 -25.93 -15.04
CA LYS A 10 22.98 -25.61 -13.62
C LYS A 10 23.77 -26.79 -13.04
N LEU A 11 24.93 -26.55 -12.44
CA LEU A 11 25.48 -27.47 -11.45
C LEU A 11 26.47 -26.74 -10.52
N VAL A 12 26.01 -26.55 -9.27
CA VAL A 12 26.78 -26.66 -8.02
C VAL A 12 27.72 -25.51 -7.61
N VAL A 13 27.24 -24.80 -6.58
CA VAL A 13 27.93 -24.35 -5.35
C VAL A 13 29.15 -23.42 -5.52
N SER A 14 29.00 -22.17 -5.07
CA SER A 14 30.12 -21.35 -4.62
C SER A 14 29.72 -20.50 -3.40
N THR A 15 29.89 -21.07 -2.22
CA THR A 15 30.14 -20.35 -0.97
C THR A 15 31.60 -20.58 -0.58
N ALA A 16 32.24 -19.48 -0.17
CA ALA A 16 33.41 -19.37 0.70
C ALA A 16 34.85 -19.59 0.16
N ALA A 17 35.68 -18.63 0.58
CA ALA A 17 37.10 -18.68 0.90
C ALA A 17 38.15 -18.32 -0.18
N LEU A 18 38.77 -17.15 0.07
CA LEU A 18 40.20 -16.86 0.05
C LEU A 18 41.13 -17.96 -0.53
N PHE A 19 42.01 -17.59 -1.48
CA PHE A 19 43.46 -17.45 -1.26
C PHE A 19 44.18 -17.04 -2.57
N MET A 20 45.01 -16.01 -2.46
CA MET A 20 46.20 -15.64 -3.25
C MET A 20 46.24 -15.83 -4.77
N ALA A 21 46.34 -14.70 -5.49
CA ALA A 21 47.12 -14.60 -6.72
C ALA A 21 48.22 -13.56 -6.52
N ALA A 22 49.46 -14.04 -6.46
CA ALA A 22 50.67 -13.26 -6.32
C ALA A 22 50.90 -12.37 -7.55
N SER A 23 51.08 -11.07 -7.33
CA SER A 23 51.61 -10.16 -8.34
C SER A 23 53.12 -10.35 -8.40
N VAL A 24 53.63 -10.79 -9.55
CA VAL A 24 55.05 -10.84 -9.85
C VAL A 24 55.60 -9.42 -9.76
N MET A 25 56.46 -9.14 -8.78
CA MET A 25 57.19 -7.87 -8.72
C MET A 25 58.25 -7.87 -9.81
N ALA A 26 58.08 -7.04 -10.84
CA ALA A 26 59.19 -6.64 -11.69
C ALA A 26 60.16 -5.81 -10.84
N GLN A 27 61.34 -6.36 -10.57
CA GLN A 27 62.42 -5.65 -9.88
C GLN A 27 62.76 -4.35 -10.62
N GLN A 28 62.52 -3.20 -9.99
CA GLN A 28 63.02 -1.93 -10.48
C GLN A 28 64.55 -1.92 -10.34
N PRO A 29 65.31 -1.49 -11.37
CA PRO A 29 66.76 -1.43 -11.30
C PRO A 29 67.22 -0.48 -10.19
N SER A 30 68.30 -0.85 -9.49
CA SER A 30 68.83 -0.06 -8.38
C SER A 30 69.40 1.28 -8.87
N ALA A 31 69.46 2.28 -7.99
CA ALA A 31 69.97 3.63 -8.33
C ALA A 31 71.38 3.60 -8.96
N ALA A 32 72.24 2.65 -8.55
CA ALA A 32 73.56 2.45 -9.14
C ALA A 32 73.53 1.86 -10.56
N GLN A 33 72.53 1.01 -10.88
CA GLN A 33 72.33 0.46 -12.23
C GLN A 33 71.82 1.54 -13.20
N ILE A 34 71.03 2.51 -12.71
CA ILE A 34 70.54 3.65 -13.49
C ILE A 34 71.68 4.62 -13.83
N GLU A 35 72.66 4.81 -12.94
CA GLU A 35 73.86 5.62 -13.23
C GLU A 35 74.80 4.95 -14.25
N GLN A 36 75.01 3.63 -14.17
CA GLN A 36 75.76 2.89 -15.20
C GLN A 36 75.05 2.93 -16.56
N PHE A 37 73.71 2.87 -16.58
CA PHE A 37 72.93 2.99 -17.81
C PHE A 37 73.13 4.36 -18.47
N LYS A 38 73.17 5.45 -17.68
CA LYS A 38 73.43 6.82 -18.16
C LYS A 38 74.85 7.05 -18.69
N ALA A 39 75.83 6.22 -18.29
CA ALA A 39 77.21 6.31 -18.74
C ALA A 39 77.49 5.64 -20.10
N LEU A 40 76.53 4.86 -20.64
CA LEU A 40 76.68 4.22 -21.95
C LEU A 40 76.46 5.21 -23.12
N PRO A 41 77.09 4.99 -24.29
CA PRO A 41 76.79 5.77 -25.49
C PRO A 41 75.32 5.62 -25.91
N LYS A 42 74.71 6.71 -26.38
CA LYS A 42 73.26 6.82 -26.70
C LYS A 42 72.72 5.68 -27.57
N ALA A 43 73.48 5.23 -28.58
CA ALA A 43 73.07 4.14 -29.46
C ALA A 43 72.94 2.78 -28.74
N GLN A 44 73.70 2.54 -27.66
CA GLN A 44 73.61 1.32 -26.84
C GLN A 44 72.49 1.42 -25.80
N GLN A 45 72.20 2.61 -25.28
CA GLN A 45 71.05 2.85 -24.38
C GLN A 45 69.72 2.53 -25.09
N GLU A 46 69.57 2.94 -26.34
CA GLU A 46 68.36 2.70 -27.14
C GLU A 46 68.16 1.22 -27.50
N ALA A 47 69.24 0.47 -27.77
CA ALA A 47 69.17 -0.95 -28.06
C ALA A 47 68.76 -1.79 -26.83
N LEU A 48 69.30 -1.45 -25.65
CA LEU A 48 68.99 -2.13 -24.40
C LEU A 48 67.59 -1.77 -23.89
N ALA A 49 67.15 -0.51 -24.01
CA ALA A 49 65.80 -0.09 -23.63
C ALA A 49 64.70 -0.76 -24.46
N LYS A 50 64.95 -1.03 -25.75
CA LYS A 50 64.06 -1.84 -26.61
C LYS A 50 63.99 -3.30 -26.20
N GLN A 51 65.08 -3.88 -25.67
CA GLN A 51 65.10 -5.27 -25.21
C GLN A 51 64.34 -5.48 -23.89
N TYR A 52 64.26 -4.44 -23.04
CA TYR A 52 63.58 -4.47 -21.75
C TYR A 52 62.24 -3.73 -21.72
N GLY A 53 61.79 -3.16 -22.85
CA GLY A 53 60.46 -2.57 -23.01
C GLY A 53 60.22 -1.25 -22.24
N ILE A 54 61.26 -0.44 -22.04
CA ILE A 54 61.19 0.81 -21.26
C ILE A 54 61.31 2.02 -22.19
N ASP A 55 60.40 2.99 -22.07
CA ASP A 55 60.35 4.19 -22.91
C ASP A 55 61.24 5.31 -22.34
N ILE A 56 62.29 5.68 -23.08
CA ILE A 56 63.38 6.56 -22.61
C ILE A 56 62.90 8.02 -22.36
N SER A 57 61.77 8.43 -22.93
CA SER A 57 61.24 9.80 -22.79
C SER A 57 60.65 10.13 -21.42
N GLN A 58 60.43 9.15 -20.53
CA GLN A 58 59.85 9.37 -19.20
C GLN A 58 60.88 9.56 -18.07
N LEU A 59 62.19 9.42 -18.36
CA LEU A 59 63.27 9.60 -17.38
C LEU A 59 63.82 11.04 -17.29
N GLY A 60 63.18 11.99 -17.97
CA GLY A 60 63.72 13.33 -18.23
C GLY A 60 63.35 14.44 -17.24
N ASN A 61 62.62 14.19 -16.15
CA ASN A 61 62.18 15.31 -15.31
C ASN A 61 62.08 14.98 -13.81
N VAL A 62 63.23 14.76 -13.17
CA VAL A 62 63.37 14.83 -11.70
C VAL A 62 64.75 15.40 -11.37
N GLY A 63 64.79 16.61 -10.81
CA GLY A 63 65.96 17.12 -10.07
C GLY A 63 66.37 18.55 -10.38
N ALA A 64 65.77 19.53 -9.71
CA ALA A 64 66.43 20.77 -9.31
C ALA A 64 65.62 21.48 -8.21
N ALA A 65 65.76 21.00 -6.97
CA ALA A 65 65.50 21.78 -5.77
C ALA A 65 66.48 21.29 -4.71
N ASP A 66 67.57 22.04 -4.50
CA ASP A 66 67.96 22.39 -3.13
C ASP A 66 68.96 23.56 -3.13
N ARG A 67 68.50 24.72 -2.67
CA ARG A 67 69.28 25.67 -1.86
C ARG A 67 68.37 26.80 -1.36
N LEU A 68 68.03 26.67 -0.07
CA LEU A 68 67.85 27.72 0.93
C LEU A 68 66.90 28.88 0.61
N GLN A 69 65.70 28.85 1.21
CA GLN A 69 65.06 30.06 1.73
C GLN A 69 63.96 29.76 2.76
N ASP A 70 63.78 30.76 3.61
CA ASP A 70 63.12 30.79 4.91
C ASP A 70 61.65 30.34 4.94
N GLU A 71 61.24 29.97 6.16
CA GLU A 71 59.90 29.55 6.53
C GLU A 71 58.81 30.55 6.10
N ALA A 72 57.96 30.12 5.16
CA ALA A 72 56.66 30.71 4.91
C ALA A 72 55.58 29.61 4.95
N VAL A 73 54.54 29.90 5.73
CA VAL A 73 53.40 29.05 6.06
C VAL A 73 52.70 28.49 4.81
N MET A 74 52.49 27.17 4.79
CA MET A 74 51.78 26.45 3.71
C MET A 74 50.31 26.89 3.56
N PRO A 75 49.80 27.13 2.34
CA PRO A 75 48.37 27.08 2.08
C PRO A 75 47.88 25.62 2.05
N LEU A 76 46.69 25.37 2.58
CA LEU A 76 46.04 24.06 2.57
C LEU A 76 45.93 23.49 1.15
N LYS A 77 46.27 22.21 1.01
CA LYS A 77 46.06 21.41 -0.21
C LYS A 77 44.60 21.50 -0.67
N GLN A 78 44.39 22.09 -1.85
CA GLN A 78 43.15 21.93 -2.61
C GLN A 78 43.08 20.50 -3.14
N GLY A 79 42.08 19.75 -2.67
CA GLY A 79 41.77 18.41 -3.17
C GLY A 79 41.12 18.47 -4.55
N ASN A 80 41.68 17.68 -5.46
CA ASN A 80 41.19 17.20 -6.75
C ASN A 80 39.93 17.83 -7.36
N ASP A 81 40.12 18.33 -8.58
CA ASP A 81 39.13 18.58 -9.61
C ASP A 81 38.00 17.54 -9.64
N ARG A 82 36.83 17.97 -9.18
CA ARG A 82 35.55 17.50 -9.70
C ARG A 82 34.77 18.72 -10.15
N GLN A 83 34.50 18.79 -11.45
CA GLN A 83 33.57 19.74 -12.04
C GLN A 83 32.27 19.81 -11.21
N PRO A 84 31.77 21.00 -10.86
CA PRO A 84 30.51 21.11 -10.15
C PRO A 84 29.38 20.75 -11.11
N SER A 85 28.89 19.51 -10.99
CA SER A 85 27.55 19.17 -11.45
C SER A 85 26.58 19.83 -10.47
N PHE A 86 25.79 20.80 -10.95
CA PHE A 86 24.63 21.32 -10.24
C PHE A 86 23.56 20.22 -10.15
N THR A 87 23.76 19.29 -9.23
CA THR A 87 22.69 18.48 -8.66
C THR A 87 22.50 18.97 -7.24
N GLU A 88 21.33 19.57 -6.97
CA GLU A 88 20.82 19.82 -5.63
C GLU A 88 20.86 18.50 -4.83
N ARG A 89 21.99 18.23 -4.18
CA ARG A 89 21.99 17.41 -2.99
C ARG A 89 21.66 18.36 -1.86
N VAL A 90 20.37 18.44 -1.56
CA VAL A 90 19.92 18.76 -0.21
C VAL A 90 20.63 17.75 0.70
N SER A 91 21.73 18.17 1.32
CA SER A 91 22.42 17.39 2.33
C SER A 91 21.47 17.23 3.51
N THR A 92 20.78 16.08 3.58
CA THR A 92 19.84 15.70 4.63
C THR A 92 20.53 15.26 5.93
N THR A 93 21.82 15.54 6.10
CA THR A 93 22.50 15.35 7.38
C THR A 93 22.54 16.69 8.11
N ARG A 94 21.42 17.04 8.76
CA ARG A 94 21.47 17.98 9.90
C ARG A 94 22.43 17.37 10.93
N PRO A 95 23.43 18.11 11.44
CA PRO A 95 24.18 17.66 12.61
C PRO A 95 23.18 17.34 13.73
N GLU A 96 23.32 16.17 14.36
CA GLU A 96 22.52 15.81 15.54
C GLU A 96 22.90 16.77 16.69
N GLY A 97 22.08 17.80 16.89
CA GLY A 97 22.22 18.77 17.97
C GLY A 97 22.09 20.22 17.50
N LEU A 98 21.52 21.06 18.36
CA LEU A 98 21.54 22.50 18.15
C LEU A 98 22.99 23.01 18.26
N GLN A 99 23.37 23.93 17.39
CA GLN A 99 24.70 24.53 17.42
C GLN A 99 24.64 25.93 18.05
N ARG A 100 25.78 26.42 18.54
CA ARG A 100 25.88 27.80 19.04
C ARG A 100 25.72 28.78 17.90
N PHE A 101 24.85 29.77 18.08
CA PHE A 101 24.60 30.81 17.09
C PHE A 101 25.90 31.56 16.78
N GLY A 102 26.19 31.72 15.48
CA GLY A 102 27.37 32.40 14.97
C GLY A 102 28.66 31.57 14.91
N ALA A 103 28.72 30.37 15.51
CA ALA A 103 29.95 29.57 15.53
C ALA A 103 30.37 29.05 14.13
N ASN A 104 29.40 28.60 13.33
CA ASN A 104 29.65 28.05 11.99
C ASN A 104 30.15 29.07 10.96
N LEU A 105 30.10 30.37 11.28
CA LEU A 105 30.59 31.42 10.38
C LEU A 105 32.08 31.21 10.03
N PHE A 106 32.83 30.64 10.97
CA PHE A 106 34.28 30.45 10.86
C PHE A 106 34.68 29.03 10.44
N ASP A 107 33.72 28.21 9.98
CA ASP A 107 34.04 26.87 9.48
C ASP A 107 34.71 26.91 8.11
N ALA A 108 35.89 26.28 8.03
CA ALA A 108 36.75 26.27 6.85
C ALA A 108 36.11 25.62 5.60
N ASN A 109 35.05 24.81 5.78
CA ASN A 109 34.30 24.20 4.68
C ASN A 109 33.26 25.14 4.06
N VAL A 110 32.94 26.25 4.74
CA VAL A 110 31.88 27.21 4.36
C VAL A 110 32.48 28.57 3.93
N SER A 111 33.63 28.97 4.50
CA SER A 111 34.24 30.28 4.28
C SER A 111 35.37 30.25 3.24
N THR A 112 35.18 30.92 2.10
CA THR A 112 36.21 31.19 1.08
C THR A 112 36.89 32.54 1.33
N PHE A 113 37.20 32.88 2.59
CA PHE A 113 37.78 34.19 2.89
C PHE A 113 39.19 34.31 2.27
N ALA A 114 39.29 35.09 1.20
CA ALA A 114 40.57 35.50 0.61
C ALA A 114 41.06 36.76 1.34
N PRO A 115 42.33 36.83 1.78
CA PRO A 115 42.86 38.04 2.39
C PRO A 115 42.66 39.24 1.46
N VAL A 116 42.16 40.34 2.02
CA VAL A 116 41.70 41.52 1.30
C VAL A 116 42.91 42.33 0.79
N ALA A 117 43.64 41.79 -0.19
CA ALA A 117 44.80 42.46 -0.78
C ALA A 117 44.40 43.64 -1.71
N ASN A 118 43.15 43.64 -2.19
CA ASN A 118 42.69 44.55 -3.26
C ASN A 118 41.55 45.50 -2.84
N ALA A 119 41.30 45.71 -1.53
CA ALA A 119 40.30 46.70 -1.12
C ALA A 119 40.81 48.13 -1.37
N PRO A 120 39.94 49.05 -1.83
CA PRO A 120 40.29 50.45 -1.96
C PRO A 120 40.69 51.00 -0.59
N VAL A 121 41.89 51.55 -0.51
CA VAL A 121 42.46 52.07 0.73
C VAL A 121 41.74 53.38 1.10
N PRO A 122 41.24 53.52 2.34
CA PRO A 122 40.61 54.75 2.79
C PRO A 122 41.56 55.96 2.70
N GLU A 123 41.03 57.13 2.34
CA GLU A 123 41.82 58.38 2.24
C GLU A 123 42.49 58.79 3.57
N ASN A 124 41.92 58.35 4.70
CA ASN A 124 42.43 58.57 6.04
C ASN A 124 43.42 57.50 6.54
N TYR A 125 43.78 56.53 5.69
CA TYR A 125 44.82 55.55 6.01
C TYR A 125 46.14 56.26 6.30
N ARG A 126 46.79 55.93 7.42
CA ARG A 126 48.05 56.54 7.82
C ARG A 126 49.20 55.71 7.28
N LEU A 127 50.04 56.33 6.45
CA LEU A 127 51.21 55.68 5.89
C LEU A 127 52.23 55.39 6.99
N GLY A 128 52.89 54.24 6.86
CA GLY A 128 54.07 53.90 7.61
C GLY A 128 55.08 53.11 6.79
N PRO A 129 56.18 52.68 7.42
CA PRO A 129 57.20 51.89 6.76
C PRO A 129 56.64 50.63 6.10
N ASP A 130 57.22 50.25 4.97
CA ASP A 130 56.86 49.12 4.11
C ASP A 130 55.52 49.26 3.36
N ASP A 131 54.81 50.40 3.51
CA ASP A 131 53.73 50.75 2.59
C ASP A 131 54.31 51.10 1.22
N THR A 132 53.55 50.82 0.17
CA THR A 132 53.95 51.12 -1.21
C THR A 132 52.95 52.06 -1.86
N LEU A 133 53.47 53.07 -2.57
CA LEU A 133 52.70 54.01 -3.38
C LEU A 133 53.00 53.77 -4.85
N LEU A 134 51.96 53.70 -5.68
CA LEU A 134 52.08 53.65 -7.12
C LEU A 134 51.94 55.07 -7.66
N LEU A 135 53.02 55.62 -8.18
CA LEU A 135 53.08 56.93 -8.80
C LEU A 135 53.03 56.78 -10.32
N GLN A 136 51.95 57.25 -10.92
CA GLN A 136 51.84 57.37 -12.37
C GLN A 136 52.12 58.81 -12.78
N LEU A 137 53.19 59.00 -13.54
CA LEU A 137 53.59 60.25 -14.16
C LEU A 137 53.03 60.30 -15.59
N TYR A 138 52.49 61.44 -15.99
CA TYR A 138 52.01 61.66 -17.35
C TYR A 138 52.12 63.12 -17.80
N GLY A 139 52.11 63.36 -19.13
CA GLY A 139 52.24 64.68 -19.74
C GLY A 139 53.59 64.85 -20.43
N LYS A 140 54.53 65.58 -19.81
CA LYS A 140 55.90 65.74 -20.33
C LYS A 140 56.70 64.41 -20.30
N GLN A 141 56.41 63.53 -19.37
CA GLN A 141 57.02 62.21 -19.21
C GLN A 141 55.94 61.22 -18.78
N ASN A 142 55.98 60.00 -19.32
CA ASN A 142 55.07 58.91 -18.96
C ASN A 142 55.87 57.80 -18.28
N ASP A 143 55.63 57.59 -16.98
CA ASP A 143 56.34 56.58 -16.19
C ASP A 143 55.46 56.07 -15.05
N ASN A 144 55.66 54.81 -14.65
CA ASN A 144 54.95 54.18 -13.54
C ASN A 144 55.99 53.70 -12.52
N LEU A 145 55.97 54.32 -11.35
CA LEU A 145 56.96 54.11 -10.31
C LEU A 145 56.31 53.49 -9.08
N GLU A 146 56.92 52.44 -8.56
CA GLU A 146 56.56 51.82 -7.30
C GLU A 146 57.46 52.39 -6.20
N LEU A 147 56.86 53.15 -5.29
CA LEU A 147 57.53 53.94 -4.28
C LEU A 147 57.31 53.30 -2.90
N VAL A 148 58.32 52.59 -2.40
CA VAL A 148 58.28 51.97 -1.08
C VAL A 148 58.65 52.99 0.01
N VAL A 149 57.83 53.09 1.05
CA VAL A 149 58.11 53.89 2.24
C VAL A 149 59.19 53.18 3.04
N ASN A 150 60.38 53.77 3.14
CA ASN A 150 61.48 53.17 3.87
C ASN A 150 61.30 53.26 5.40
N ARG A 151 62.22 52.66 6.16
CA ARG A 151 62.18 52.64 7.64
C ARG A 151 62.28 54.03 8.27
N GLU A 152 62.90 54.98 7.58
CA GLU A 152 62.98 56.39 7.97
C GLU A 152 61.68 57.16 7.65
N GLY A 153 60.68 56.49 7.05
CA GLY A 153 59.38 57.06 6.72
C GLY A 153 59.37 57.92 5.47
N ASN A 154 60.39 57.80 4.63
CA ASN A 154 60.56 58.57 3.41
C ASN A 154 60.24 57.73 2.17
N VAL A 155 59.78 58.42 1.13
CA VAL A 155 59.62 57.90 -0.22
C VAL A 155 60.60 58.63 -1.12
N ASN A 156 61.39 57.88 -1.89
CA ASN A 156 62.38 58.44 -2.81
C ASN A 156 61.72 58.79 -4.14
N LEU A 157 61.55 60.08 -4.41
CA LEU A 157 61.10 60.55 -5.71
C LEU A 157 62.29 60.74 -6.66
N PRO A 158 62.22 60.24 -7.91
CA PRO A 158 63.26 60.50 -8.91
C PRO A 158 63.50 62.00 -9.07
N ASP A 159 64.78 62.39 -9.18
CA ASP A 159 65.25 63.77 -9.36
C ASP A 159 64.91 64.77 -8.22
N LEU A 160 64.18 64.36 -7.19
CA LEU A 160 63.75 65.20 -6.05
C LEU A 160 64.22 64.71 -4.68
N GLY A 161 64.68 63.46 -4.60
CA GLY A 161 65.19 62.88 -3.36
C GLY A 161 64.08 62.44 -2.39
N PRO A 162 64.44 62.21 -1.10
CA PRO A 162 63.53 61.64 -0.12
C PRO A 162 62.45 62.64 0.35
N VAL A 163 61.19 62.21 0.34
CA VAL A 163 60.04 62.95 0.88
C VAL A 163 59.46 62.19 2.08
N ASN A 164 59.37 62.85 3.23
CA ASN A 164 58.79 62.25 4.43
C ASN A 164 57.26 62.13 4.29
N VAL A 165 56.76 60.90 4.38
CA VAL A 165 55.33 60.58 4.27
C VAL A 165 54.79 59.79 5.45
N ALA A 166 55.66 59.31 6.36
CA ALA A 166 55.24 58.57 7.54
C ALA A 166 54.34 59.40 8.46
N GLY A 167 53.27 58.78 8.94
CA GLY A 167 52.29 59.41 9.84
C GLY A 167 51.28 60.32 9.15
N LEU A 168 51.53 60.72 7.90
CA LEU A 168 50.55 61.41 7.06
C LEU A 168 49.44 60.46 6.63
N THR A 169 48.25 60.99 6.39
CA THR A 169 47.18 60.26 5.71
C THR A 169 47.49 60.10 4.22
N PHE A 170 46.91 59.09 3.57
CA PHE A 170 47.05 58.88 2.13
C PHE A 170 46.69 60.13 1.31
N LEU A 171 45.61 60.83 1.69
CA LEU A 171 45.24 62.09 1.06
C LEU A 171 46.31 63.18 1.24
N GLN A 172 46.91 63.29 2.44
CA GLN A 172 47.96 64.27 2.69
C GLN A 172 49.25 63.93 1.94
N ALA A 173 49.67 62.67 1.94
CA ALA A 173 50.88 62.20 1.27
C ALA A 173 50.77 62.32 -0.26
N SER A 174 49.62 61.92 -0.83
CA SER A 174 49.37 62.05 -2.28
C SER A 174 49.38 63.52 -2.73
N ASN A 175 48.76 64.42 -1.97
CA ASN A 175 48.80 65.86 -2.25
C ASN A 175 50.21 66.45 -2.12
N LEU A 176 50.98 66.03 -1.10
CA LEU A 176 52.36 66.46 -0.90
C LEU A 176 53.26 66.03 -2.08
N ILE A 177 53.17 64.76 -2.49
CA ILE A 177 53.93 64.21 -3.62
C ILE A 177 53.55 64.92 -4.91
N ARG A 178 52.24 65.10 -5.17
CA ARG A 178 51.75 65.81 -6.36
C ARG A 178 52.28 67.23 -6.43
N THR A 179 52.19 67.98 -5.32
CA THR A 179 52.64 69.38 -5.24
C THR A 179 54.14 69.48 -5.54
N ARG A 180 54.96 68.66 -4.87
CA ARG A 180 56.42 68.62 -5.06
C ARG A 180 56.83 68.29 -6.50
N LEU A 181 56.14 67.35 -7.15
CA LEU A 181 56.40 66.98 -8.54
C LEU A 181 56.02 68.09 -9.52
N THR A 182 54.87 68.75 -9.31
CA THR A 182 54.43 69.85 -10.18
C THR A 182 55.27 71.12 -10.04
N GLU A 183 55.76 71.43 -8.83
CA GLU A 183 56.62 72.60 -8.59
C GLU A 183 58.00 72.42 -9.20
N ALA A 184 58.55 71.20 -9.19
CA ALA A 184 59.88 70.94 -9.70
C ALA A 184 59.94 70.73 -11.23
N ASN A 185 58.87 70.26 -11.86
CA ASN A 185 58.83 69.97 -13.29
C ASN A 185 57.55 70.54 -13.96
N ILE A 186 57.70 71.73 -14.56
CA ILE A 186 56.61 72.42 -15.28
C ILE A 186 56.10 71.53 -16.44
N GLY A 187 54.79 71.26 -16.47
CA GLY A 187 54.12 70.44 -17.48
C GLY A 187 54.05 68.93 -17.17
N LEU A 188 54.52 68.49 -16.00
CA LEU A 188 54.38 67.11 -15.50
C LEU A 188 53.14 66.98 -14.61
N GLN A 189 52.33 65.95 -14.83
CA GLN A 189 51.19 65.61 -13.96
C GLN A 189 51.45 64.25 -13.28
N ALA A 190 50.93 64.12 -12.07
CA ALA A 190 51.11 62.93 -11.24
C ALA A 190 49.77 62.45 -10.68
N ALA A 191 49.53 61.15 -10.78
CA ALA A 191 48.48 60.44 -10.04
C ALA A 191 49.16 59.47 -9.07
N VAL A 192 48.71 59.49 -7.81
CA VAL A 192 49.24 58.63 -6.75
C VAL A 192 48.12 57.71 -6.29
N THR A 193 48.38 56.40 -6.30
CA THR A 193 47.49 55.37 -5.75
C THR A 193 48.24 54.51 -4.73
N MET A 194 47.53 53.75 -3.91
CA MET A 194 48.15 52.79 -3.00
C MET A 194 48.54 51.51 -3.74
N GLY A 195 49.74 50.99 -3.46
CA GLY A 195 50.21 49.67 -3.84
C GLY A 195 50.00 48.66 -2.70
N GLN A 196 50.98 47.81 -2.44
CA GLN A 196 50.93 46.88 -1.30
C GLN A 196 50.95 47.64 0.04
N LEU A 197 50.06 47.23 0.95
CA LEU A 197 50.00 47.73 2.31
C LEU A 197 50.98 46.98 3.19
N ARG A 198 51.55 47.67 4.18
CA ARG A 198 52.44 47.05 5.16
C ARG A 198 51.74 45.96 5.96
N THR A 199 52.53 44.96 6.31
CA THR A 199 52.13 43.89 7.23
C THR A 199 52.27 44.36 8.67
N ILE A 200 51.22 44.16 9.47
CA ILE A 200 51.23 44.40 10.91
C ILE A 200 51.17 43.09 11.66
N ASN A 201 51.81 43.05 12.84
CA ASN A 201 51.79 41.89 13.71
C ASN A 201 50.72 42.07 14.79
N ILE A 202 49.73 41.21 14.64
CA ILE A 202 48.68 40.73 15.52
C ILE A 202 49.03 39.85 16.71
N PHE A 203 48.47 40.00 17.91
CA PHE A 203 48.41 38.87 18.85
C PHE A 203 46.96 38.51 19.18
N VAL A 204 46.53 37.29 18.86
CA VAL A 204 45.21 36.78 19.21
C VAL A 204 45.35 35.84 20.42
N ALA A 205 44.67 36.17 21.51
CA ALA A 205 44.80 35.54 22.82
C ALA A 205 43.44 35.19 23.43
N GLY A 206 43.45 34.37 24.48
CA GLY A 206 42.24 33.89 25.15
C GLY A 206 41.59 32.72 24.41
N GLU A 207 40.26 32.70 24.40
CA GLU A 207 39.45 31.59 23.87
C GLU A 207 39.28 31.63 22.34
N ALA A 208 40.40 31.83 21.64
CA ALA A 208 40.49 31.71 20.19
C ALA A 208 40.51 30.24 19.76
N LYS A 209 40.02 29.93 18.55
CA LYS A 209 40.18 28.58 17.98
C LYS A 209 41.65 28.24 17.77
N ASN A 210 42.42 29.20 17.22
CA ASN A 210 43.86 29.10 17.05
C ASN A 210 44.52 30.37 17.65
N PRO A 211 44.90 30.39 18.94
CA PRO A 211 45.59 31.53 19.54
C PRO A 211 47.03 31.63 19.02
N GLY A 212 47.56 32.84 18.90
CA GLY A 212 48.93 33.06 18.42
C GLY A 212 49.18 34.43 17.80
N MET A 213 50.39 34.59 17.25
CA MET A 213 50.80 35.79 16.51
C MET A 213 50.40 35.67 15.04
N TYR A 214 49.80 36.72 14.49
CA TYR A 214 49.31 36.75 13.11
C TYR A 214 49.88 37.94 12.35
N ALA A 215 50.44 37.69 11.18
CA ALA A 215 50.89 38.71 10.24
C ALA A 215 49.73 39.04 9.29
N VAL A 216 49.16 40.24 9.39
CA VAL A 216 47.96 40.66 8.64
C VAL A 216 48.17 42.03 8.00
N SER A 217 47.34 42.39 7.02
CA SER A 217 47.40 43.72 6.39
C SER A 217 47.04 44.83 7.39
N ALA A 218 47.62 46.02 7.24
CA ALA A 218 47.30 47.20 8.05
C ALA A 218 45.84 47.69 7.98
N LEU A 219 45.01 47.15 7.07
CA LEU A 219 43.56 47.38 7.00
C LEU A 219 42.71 46.29 7.68
N THR A 220 43.33 45.39 8.43
CA THR A 220 42.63 44.28 9.08
C THR A 220 41.76 44.76 10.24
N SER A 221 40.46 44.44 10.23
CA SER A 221 39.53 44.71 11.33
C SER A 221 39.49 43.58 12.37
N VAL A 222 38.75 43.77 13.47
CA VAL A 222 38.52 42.73 14.49
C VAL A 222 37.83 41.52 13.87
N THR A 223 36.78 41.73 13.09
CA THR A 223 36.05 40.65 12.41
C THR A 223 36.98 39.83 11.51
N GLN A 224 37.82 40.51 10.73
CA GLN A 224 38.75 39.85 9.81
C GLN A 224 39.85 39.09 10.57
N ALA A 225 40.35 39.64 11.67
CA ALA A 225 41.29 38.94 12.55
C ALA A 225 40.69 37.64 13.13
N LEU A 226 39.40 37.64 13.48
CA LEU A 226 38.69 36.42 13.92
C LEU A 226 38.60 35.38 12.81
N PHE A 227 38.38 35.78 11.55
CA PHE A 227 38.42 34.84 10.42
C PHE A 227 39.80 34.22 10.24
N VAL A 228 40.86 35.04 10.32
CA VAL A 228 42.25 34.56 10.21
C VAL A 228 42.62 33.62 11.35
N SER A 229 42.09 33.83 12.58
CA SER A 229 42.30 32.91 13.70
C SER A 229 41.41 31.65 13.68
N GLY A 230 40.54 31.51 12.67
CA GLY A 230 39.57 30.42 12.58
C GLY A 230 38.37 30.55 13.52
N GLY A 231 38.12 31.74 14.05
CA GLY A 231 37.04 32.06 14.98
C GLY A 231 37.41 31.84 16.44
N VAL A 232 36.38 31.61 17.26
CA VAL A 232 36.48 31.36 18.71
C VAL A 232 36.44 29.86 19.01
N SER A 233 36.96 29.46 20.18
CA SER A 233 36.86 28.08 20.68
C SER A 233 35.44 27.72 21.11
N GLU A 234 35.18 26.46 21.49
CA GLU A 234 33.89 26.04 22.04
C GLU A 234 33.50 26.77 23.34
N ILE A 235 34.48 27.33 24.06
CA ILE A 235 34.25 28.10 25.28
C ILE A 235 34.51 29.60 25.10
N GLY A 236 34.76 30.06 23.87
CA GLY A 236 34.98 31.47 23.56
C GLY A 236 33.70 32.27 23.32
N SER A 237 33.69 33.50 23.83
CA SER A 237 32.60 34.47 23.66
C SER A 237 32.62 35.07 22.26
N LEU A 238 31.45 35.12 21.62
CA LEU A 238 31.26 35.88 20.38
C LEU A 238 30.85 37.34 20.66
N ARG A 239 30.54 37.66 21.91
CA ARG A 239 29.98 38.95 22.30
C ARG A 239 30.94 39.85 23.08
N ASN A 240 31.97 39.26 23.70
CA ASN A 240 32.93 39.95 24.55
C ASN A 240 34.36 39.77 24.05
N ILE A 241 34.66 40.42 22.93
CA ILE A 241 35.96 40.38 22.25
C ILE A 241 36.65 41.73 22.46
N ARG A 242 37.79 41.73 23.16
CA ARG A 242 38.47 42.97 23.57
C ARG A 242 39.72 43.21 22.74
N VAL A 243 39.89 44.42 22.24
CA VAL A 243 41.14 44.89 21.63
C VAL A 243 41.91 45.69 22.67
N THR A 244 43.14 45.27 22.96
CA THR A 244 44.03 46.02 23.85
C THR A 244 45.26 46.52 23.11
N ARG A 245 45.66 47.77 23.39
CA ARG A 245 46.82 48.45 22.80
C ARG A 245 47.60 49.08 23.94
N ASN A 246 48.91 48.81 24.00
CA ASN A 246 49.78 49.29 25.08
C ASN A 246 49.24 48.95 26.50
N GLY A 247 48.57 47.80 26.64
CA GLY A 247 47.99 47.34 27.92
C GLY A 247 46.64 47.98 28.30
N GLN A 248 46.05 48.85 27.47
CA GLN A 248 44.73 49.46 27.71
C GLN A 248 43.67 48.91 26.74
N ILE A 249 42.43 48.75 27.20
CA ILE A 249 41.30 48.32 26.35
C ILE A 249 40.89 49.49 25.45
N VAL A 250 41.03 49.31 24.14
CA VAL A 250 40.70 50.32 23.12
C VAL A 250 39.28 50.13 22.61
N SER A 251 38.83 48.88 22.46
CA SER A 251 37.52 48.55 21.93
C SER A 251 37.01 47.23 22.51
N THR A 252 35.69 47.09 22.63
CA THR A 252 35.00 45.81 22.90
C THR A 252 33.99 45.58 21.79
N PHE A 253 34.14 44.46 21.09
CA PHE A 253 33.39 44.08 19.91
C PHE A 253 32.42 42.94 20.23
N ASP A 254 31.16 43.12 19.82
CA ASP A 254 30.09 42.13 19.90
C ASP A 254 29.72 41.67 18.48
N LEU A 255 30.02 40.43 18.13
CA LEU A 255 29.71 39.87 16.81
C LEU A 255 28.20 39.73 16.60
N TYR A 256 27.40 39.60 17.67
CA TYR A 256 25.95 39.46 17.54
C TYR A 256 25.32 40.73 16.96
N ASP A 257 25.85 41.92 17.27
CA ASP A 257 25.38 43.18 16.66
C ASP A 257 25.54 43.17 15.14
N LEU A 258 26.64 42.60 14.64
CA LEU A 258 26.87 42.42 13.21
C LEU A 258 25.94 41.36 12.61
N LEU A 259 25.81 40.19 13.24
CA LEU A 259 25.06 39.06 12.69
C LEU A 259 23.53 39.21 12.76
N LEU A 260 23.03 39.90 13.79
CA LEU A 260 21.60 40.05 14.01
C LEU A 260 21.07 41.40 13.51
N ASN A 261 21.87 42.46 13.63
CA ASN A 261 21.42 43.83 13.32
C ASN A 261 22.18 44.46 12.14
N GLY A 262 23.20 43.80 11.58
CA GLY A 262 24.02 44.34 10.49
C GLY A 262 24.91 45.51 10.91
N GLN A 263 25.12 45.70 12.22
CA GLN A 263 25.87 46.84 12.76
C GLN A 263 27.33 46.42 13.02
N ASN A 264 28.29 47.06 12.36
CA ASN A 264 29.73 46.84 12.58
C ASN A 264 30.30 47.72 13.71
N LYS A 265 29.48 48.03 14.72
CA LYS A 265 29.88 48.90 15.82
C LYS A 265 31.10 48.32 16.51
N ASN A 266 32.10 49.17 16.79
CA ASN A 266 33.34 48.80 17.49
C ASN A 266 34.25 47.79 16.74
N ASP A 267 33.96 47.46 15.47
CA ASP A 267 34.86 46.70 14.58
C ASP A 267 35.99 47.60 14.06
N ILE A 268 36.90 47.98 14.96
CA ILE A 268 37.98 48.92 14.65
C ILE A 268 39.08 48.28 13.79
N LEU A 269 39.79 49.12 13.02
CA LEU A 269 41.03 48.72 12.36
C LEU A 269 42.12 48.47 13.41
N LEU A 270 42.82 47.34 13.25
CA LEU A 270 43.89 46.92 14.15
C LEU A 270 45.21 47.62 13.81
N GLN A 271 46.06 47.78 14.81
CA GLN A 271 47.39 48.36 14.69
C GLN A 271 48.46 47.34 15.06
N HIS A 272 49.69 47.61 14.62
CA HIS A 272 50.85 46.80 15.00
C HIS A 272 50.98 46.72 16.53
N GLY A 273 51.07 45.50 17.05
CA GLY A 273 51.17 45.23 18.49
C GLY A 273 49.83 45.14 19.23
N ASP A 274 48.69 45.26 18.54
CA ASP A 274 47.38 45.06 19.17
C ASP A 274 47.19 43.61 19.61
N VAL A 275 46.59 43.45 20.79
CA VAL A 275 46.19 42.15 21.32
C VAL A 275 44.67 42.02 21.25
N LEU A 276 44.20 41.07 20.45
CA LEU A 276 42.80 40.66 20.40
C LEU A 276 42.56 39.55 21.43
N PHE A 277 41.93 39.90 22.54
CA PHE A 277 41.64 38.97 23.64
C PHE A 277 40.18 38.51 23.59
N ILE A 278 39.95 37.23 23.32
CA ILE A 278 38.63 36.60 23.34
C ILE A 278 38.34 36.10 24.75
N SER A 279 37.29 36.63 25.37
CA SER A 279 36.89 36.24 26.72
C SER A 279 36.15 34.89 26.71
N PRO A 280 36.10 34.15 27.83
CA PRO A 280 35.23 32.98 27.96
C PRO A 280 33.76 33.33 27.76
N VAL A 281 33.00 32.40 27.19
CA VAL A 281 31.57 32.52 26.91
C VAL A 281 30.79 32.80 28.20
N GLY A 282 29.86 33.75 28.12
CA GLY A 282 28.99 34.13 29.24
C GLY A 282 27.84 33.15 29.47
N LYS A 283 26.67 33.69 29.80
CA LYS A 283 25.45 32.89 30.00
C LYS A 283 25.02 32.30 28.65
N VAL A 284 24.82 30.99 28.59
CA VAL A 284 24.33 30.32 27.38
C VAL A 284 22.94 29.75 27.65
N VAL A 285 21.99 30.06 26.76
CA VAL A 285 20.61 29.57 26.83
C VAL A 285 20.24 28.91 25.52
N THR A 286 19.47 27.84 25.60
CA THR A 286 18.97 27.10 24.44
C THR A 286 17.55 27.52 24.12
N ILE A 287 17.26 27.81 22.85
CA ILE A 287 15.88 27.98 22.37
C ILE A 287 15.64 27.10 21.14
N GLU A 288 14.56 26.35 21.16
CA GLU A 288 14.21 25.37 20.13
C GLU A 288 12.69 25.26 19.91
N GLY A 289 12.28 24.47 18.92
CA GLY A 289 10.86 24.30 18.54
C GLY A 289 10.43 25.33 17.50
N GLU A 290 9.23 25.88 17.63
CA GLU A 290 8.58 26.82 16.70
C GLU A 290 9.17 28.24 16.73
N VAL A 291 10.47 28.35 16.49
CA VAL A 291 11.22 29.60 16.31
C VAL A 291 11.91 29.61 14.96
N ARG A 292 12.24 30.79 14.41
CA ARG A 292 12.86 30.87 13.08
C ARG A 292 14.32 30.38 13.06
N ARG A 293 15.05 30.58 14.15
CA ARG A 293 16.48 30.25 14.29
C ARG A 293 16.74 29.52 15.61
N PRO A 294 16.45 28.21 15.68
CA PRO A 294 16.75 27.41 16.88
C PRO A 294 18.26 27.23 17.03
N ALA A 295 18.81 27.56 18.20
CA ALA A 295 20.26 27.53 18.49
C ALA A 295 20.55 27.69 19.99
N HIS A 296 21.82 27.53 20.37
CA HIS A 296 22.34 28.02 21.65
C HIS A 296 22.79 29.48 21.51
N TYR A 297 22.26 30.38 22.34
CA TYR A 297 22.56 31.81 22.31
C TYR A 297 23.36 32.23 23.55
N GLU A 298 24.37 33.06 23.33
CA GLU A 298 25.08 33.77 24.40
C GLU A 298 24.31 35.04 24.78
N LEU A 299 23.98 35.17 26.07
CA LEU A 299 23.23 36.29 26.62
C LEU A 299 24.15 37.32 27.28
N ALA A 300 23.89 38.59 26.98
CA ALA A 300 24.42 39.73 27.71
C ALA A 300 23.76 39.86 29.11
N ALA A 301 24.23 40.80 29.93
CA ALA A 301 23.76 40.95 31.31
C ALA A 301 22.29 41.39 31.41
N ASP A 302 21.83 42.15 30.41
CA ASP A 302 20.50 42.74 30.27
C ASP A 302 19.55 41.96 29.35
N ASP A 303 20.01 40.84 28.78
CA ASP A 303 19.20 39.99 27.92
C ASP A 303 18.14 39.21 28.72
N ASN A 304 16.90 39.26 28.24
CA ASN A 304 15.75 38.54 28.79
C ASN A 304 15.11 37.60 27.76
N LEU A 305 14.02 36.93 28.13
CA LEU A 305 13.29 36.03 27.24
C LEU A 305 12.84 36.71 25.94
N SER A 306 12.33 37.95 26.00
CA SER A 306 11.96 38.71 24.79
C SER A 306 13.16 38.92 23.86
N THR A 307 14.32 39.28 24.42
CA THR A 307 15.53 39.48 23.63
C THR A 307 15.99 38.17 23.00
N LEU A 308 15.98 37.07 23.75
CA LEU A 308 16.30 35.74 23.22
C LEU A 308 15.38 35.32 22.07
N VAL A 309 14.06 35.53 22.20
CA VAL A 309 13.10 35.23 21.13
C VAL A 309 13.38 36.10 19.89
N LYS A 310 13.74 37.39 20.06
CA LYS A 310 14.17 38.26 18.95
C LYS A 310 15.45 37.75 18.29
N MET A 311 16.44 37.33 19.07
CA MET A 311 17.67 36.72 18.54
C MET A 311 17.37 35.44 17.74
N ALA A 312 16.43 34.63 18.22
CA ALA A 312 15.89 33.47 17.52
C ALA A 312 15.06 33.80 16.26
N GLY A 313 14.94 35.08 15.89
CA GLY A 313 14.20 35.54 14.72
C GLY A 313 12.69 35.62 14.93
N GLY A 314 12.22 35.57 16.18
CA GLY A 314 10.80 35.55 16.54
C GLY A 314 10.19 34.15 16.54
N LEU A 315 8.95 34.08 17.03
CA LEU A 315 8.13 32.87 17.03
C LEU A 315 7.59 32.61 15.61
N GLN A 316 7.45 31.34 15.22
CA GLN A 316 6.78 30.97 13.98
C GLN A 316 5.25 31.13 14.11
N PRO A 317 4.49 31.27 13.00
CA PRO A 317 3.03 31.39 13.07
C PRO A 317 2.32 30.20 13.73
N GLY A 318 2.92 29.00 13.68
CA GLY A 318 2.42 27.80 14.34
C GLY A 318 2.84 27.66 15.80
N ALA A 319 3.54 28.64 16.39
CA ALA A 319 4.01 28.55 17.77
C ALA A 319 2.89 28.72 18.78
N GLN A 320 2.83 27.83 19.78
CA GLN A 320 1.97 28.02 20.94
C GLN A 320 2.59 29.05 21.90
N THR A 321 2.05 30.28 21.90
CA THR A 321 2.65 31.41 22.63
C THR A 321 2.34 31.44 24.12
N ASN A 322 1.30 30.73 24.58
CA ASN A 322 0.85 30.76 25.98
C ASN A 322 1.41 29.64 26.87
N ALA A 323 2.24 28.75 26.31
CA ALA A 323 2.73 27.58 27.03
C ALA A 323 4.15 27.19 26.59
N LEU A 324 5.07 28.16 26.50
CA LEU A 324 6.48 27.89 26.31
C LEU A 324 7.00 27.10 27.50
N SER A 325 7.83 26.09 27.25
CA SER A 325 8.40 25.24 28.29
C SER A 325 9.82 25.68 28.59
N LEU A 326 10.07 26.14 29.82
CA LEU A 326 11.40 26.46 30.33
C LEU A 326 11.88 25.33 31.26
N GLN A 327 12.97 24.69 30.89
CA GLN A 327 13.70 23.75 31.73
C GLN A 327 14.91 24.45 32.35
N ARG A 328 14.94 24.51 33.68
CA ARG A 328 15.99 25.17 34.46
C ARG A 328 16.64 24.20 35.43
N ALA A 329 17.98 24.17 35.47
CA ALA A 329 18.71 23.43 36.48
C ALA A 329 18.78 24.23 37.78
N THR A 330 18.43 23.60 38.90
CA THR A 330 18.46 24.19 40.25
C THR A 330 19.24 23.28 41.21
N ALA A 331 19.57 23.75 42.41
CA ALA A 331 20.25 22.93 43.42
C ALA A 331 19.43 21.69 43.87
N ALA A 332 18.11 21.70 43.68
CA ALA A 332 17.19 20.61 44.03
C ALA A 332 16.89 19.65 42.86
N GLY A 333 17.45 19.89 41.66
CA GLY A 333 17.17 19.12 40.45
C GLY A 333 16.74 20.01 39.27
N ARG A 334 16.01 19.46 38.31
CA ARG A 334 15.46 20.21 37.17
C ARG A 334 14.05 20.71 37.47
N GLU A 335 13.84 22.01 37.29
CA GLU A 335 12.54 22.65 37.35
C GLU A 335 11.98 22.83 35.93
N LEU A 336 10.68 22.62 35.77
CA LEU A 336 9.94 22.84 34.53
C LEU A 336 8.90 23.95 34.75
N LEU A 337 9.10 25.08 34.09
CA LEU A 337 8.22 26.24 34.15
C LEU A 337 7.43 26.37 32.84
N THR A 338 6.15 26.70 32.95
CA THR A 338 5.32 27.06 31.79
C THR A 338 5.25 28.58 31.70
N ILE A 339 5.55 29.13 30.53
CA ILE A 339 5.63 30.56 30.26
C ILE A 339 4.57 30.96 29.24
N ASP A 340 3.74 31.92 29.60
CA ASP A 340 2.86 32.64 28.69
C ASP A 340 3.61 33.86 28.12
N PHE A 341 4.11 33.72 26.90
CA PHE A 341 4.80 34.79 26.19
C PHE A 341 3.87 35.94 25.80
N ASN A 342 2.54 35.81 25.91
CA ASN A 342 1.63 36.96 25.73
C ASN A 342 1.62 37.88 26.96
N ASN A 343 2.14 37.42 28.11
CA ASN A 343 2.24 38.21 29.32
C ASN A 343 3.53 39.04 29.36
N SER A 344 3.42 40.37 29.37
CA SER A 344 4.57 41.28 29.36
C SER A 344 5.54 41.11 30.53
N GLN A 345 5.08 40.69 31.72
CA GLN A 345 5.97 40.42 32.85
C GLN A 345 6.83 39.19 32.60
N GLN A 346 6.26 38.15 31.99
CA GLN A 346 6.97 36.92 31.71
C GLN A 346 7.91 37.05 30.50
N GLN A 347 7.63 37.96 29.56
CA GLN A 347 8.59 38.33 28.50
C GLN A 347 9.88 38.94 29.06
N GLN A 348 9.82 39.60 30.21
CA GLN A 348 10.97 40.19 30.89
C GLN A 348 11.67 39.21 31.85
N LEU A 349 11.30 37.93 31.83
CA LEU A 349 11.94 36.92 32.68
C LEU A 349 13.45 36.87 32.41
N ASN A 350 14.22 37.01 33.49
CA ASN A 350 15.67 36.85 33.45
C ASN A 350 16.04 35.37 33.33
N LEU A 351 16.91 35.08 32.38
CA LEU A 351 17.37 33.73 32.08
C LEU A 351 18.73 33.46 32.74
N VAL A 352 18.94 32.21 33.13
CA VAL A 352 20.19 31.73 33.73
C VAL A 352 20.90 30.77 32.80
N THR A 353 22.20 30.56 33.03
CA THR A 353 22.97 29.65 32.18
C THR A 353 22.42 28.24 32.25
N GLY A 354 22.33 27.57 31.11
CA GLY A 354 21.77 26.21 31.00
C GLY A 354 20.25 26.14 30.93
N ASP A 355 19.54 27.28 30.95
CA ASP A 355 18.11 27.31 30.63
C ASP A 355 17.86 26.75 29.22
N ARG A 356 16.80 25.95 29.09
CA ARG A 356 16.35 25.42 27.81
C ARG A 356 14.88 25.77 27.59
N ILE A 357 14.61 26.53 26.56
CA ILE A 357 13.28 26.98 26.17
C ILE A 357 12.83 26.19 24.95
N LEU A 358 11.77 25.41 25.12
CA LEU A 358 11.06 24.74 24.05
C LEU A 358 9.80 25.55 23.71
N VAL A 359 9.69 25.97 22.46
CA VAL A 359 8.49 26.60 21.91
C VAL A 359 7.67 25.52 21.21
N PRO A 360 6.56 25.05 21.79
CA PRO A 360 5.77 23.98 21.19
C PRO A 360 4.99 24.47 19.96
N GLU A 361 4.68 23.53 19.07
CA GLU A 361 3.74 23.74 17.97
C GLU A 361 2.30 23.76 18.50
N GLN A 362 1.52 24.72 18.01
CA GLN A 362 0.11 24.83 18.29
C GLN A 362 -0.63 23.64 17.64
N PRO A 363 -1.41 22.88 18.41
CA PRO A 363 -2.16 21.76 17.85
C PRO A 363 -3.08 22.24 16.72
N ASN A 364 -2.92 21.66 15.53
CA ASN A 364 -3.76 21.94 14.36
C ASN A 364 -5.16 21.31 14.52
N ARG A 365 -5.95 21.80 15.47
CA ARG A 365 -7.33 21.35 15.74
C ARG A 365 -8.30 22.48 15.43
N ILE A 366 -8.98 22.36 14.29
CA ILE A 366 -10.05 23.27 13.90
C ILE A 366 -11.34 22.83 14.61
N HIS A 367 -11.85 23.67 15.51
CA HIS A 367 -13.06 23.35 16.28
C HIS A 367 -14.34 23.66 15.47
N GLU A 368 -14.35 24.75 14.70
CA GLU A 368 -15.51 25.26 13.97
C GLU A 368 -15.66 24.63 12.58
N GLN A 369 -15.68 23.30 12.52
CA GLN A 369 -15.89 22.56 11.28
C GLN A 369 -16.80 21.36 11.50
N ILE A 370 -17.41 20.88 10.43
CA ILE A 370 -18.06 19.58 10.36
C ILE A 370 -17.29 18.69 9.37
N THR A 371 -17.42 17.38 9.52
CA THR A 371 -16.88 16.42 8.56
C THR A 371 -18.00 15.87 7.70
N LEU A 372 -17.85 15.95 6.39
CA LEU A 372 -18.72 15.27 5.43
C LEU A 372 -17.94 14.09 4.83
N ALA A 373 -18.48 12.88 4.94
CA ALA A 373 -17.80 11.66 4.51
C ALA A 373 -18.75 10.68 3.80
N GLY A 374 -18.15 9.77 3.04
CA GLY A 374 -18.83 8.70 2.32
C GLY A 374 -19.25 9.12 0.91
N ALA A 375 -20.41 8.66 0.45
CA ALA A 375 -20.90 8.78 -0.93
C ALA A 375 -21.37 10.20 -1.28
N VAL A 376 -20.43 11.14 -1.27
CA VAL A 376 -20.57 12.51 -1.74
C VAL A 376 -19.48 12.80 -2.77
N ALA A 377 -19.70 13.79 -3.63
CA ALA A 377 -18.73 14.17 -4.65
C ALA A 377 -17.43 14.71 -4.04
N ARG A 378 -17.55 15.46 -2.93
CA ARG A 378 -16.44 16.15 -2.25
C ARG A 378 -16.46 15.88 -0.74
N PRO A 379 -15.98 14.72 -0.28
CA PRO A 379 -15.75 14.48 1.14
C PRO A 379 -14.71 15.45 1.70
N GLY A 380 -14.83 15.83 2.96
CA GLY A 380 -13.86 16.72 3.61
C GLY A 380 -14.42 17.45 4.81
N HIS A 381 -13.62 18.40 5.31
CA HIS A 381 -14.06 19.33 6.34
C HIS A 381 -14.77 20.52 5.71
N VAL A 382 -15.86 20.95 6.33
CA VAL A 382 -16.63 22.13 5.92
C VAL A 382 -16.71 23.09 7.08
N ALA A 383 -16.46 24.38 6.81
CA ALA A 383 -16.55 25.42 7.83
C ALA A 383 -17.95 25.45 8.46
N TRP A 384 -18.01 25.40 9.78
CA TRP A 384 -19.25 25.49 10.53
C TRP A 384 -19.55 26.94 10.90
N ARG A 385 -20.84 27.28 10.93
CA ARG A 385 -21.34 28.53 11.50
C ARG A 385 -22.63 28.27 12.26
N SER A 386 -22.96 29.13 13.22
CA SER A 386 -24.21 29.02 13.96
C SER A 386 -25.42 29.01 13.01
N GLY A 387 -26.33 28.06 13.20
CA GLY A 387 -27.51 27.88 12.34
C GLY A 387 -27.26 27.16 11.01
N LEU A 388 -26.10 26.52 10.82
CA LEU A 388 -25.80 25.73 9.62
C LEU A 388 -26.69 24.48 9.54
N HIS A 389 -27.37 24.31 8.40
CA HIS A 389 -28.19 23.15 8.10
C HIS A 389 -27.59 22.28 7.00
N LEU A 390 -27.92 21.00 6.98
CA LEU A 390 -27.34 20.05 6.00
C LEU A 390 -27.57 20.45 4.54
N HIS A 391 -28.76 20.93 4.17
CA HIS A 391 -29.08 21.38 2.81
C HIS A 391 -28.24 22.59 2.34
N GLN A 392 -27.54 23.28 3.26
CA GLN A 392 -26.59 24.35 2.91
C GLN A 392 -25.18 23.80 2.65
N VAL A 393 -24.88 22.61 3.16
CA VAL A 393 -23.61 21.89 2.93
C VAL A 393 -23.71 21.08 1.64
N ILE A 394 -24.81 20.35 1.47
CA ILE A 394 -25.15 19.61 0.25
C ILE A 394 -26.29 20.37 -0.41
N SER A 395 -25.93 21.26 -1.33
CA SER A 395 -26.86 22.24 -1.89
C SER A 395 -27.56 21.75 -3.15
N ASN A 396 -26.88 20.91 -3.93
CA ASN A 396 -27.38 20.38 -5.18
C ASN A 396 -27.12 18.88 -5.24
N SER A 397 -28.20 18.08 -5.17
CA SER A 397 -28.11 16.62 -5.19
C SER A 397 -27.43 16.07 -6.44
N TRP A 398 -27.50 16.77 -7.58
CA TRP A 398 -26.85 16.33 -8.81
C TRP A 398 -25.33 16.51 -8.79
N SER A 399 -24.81 17.58 -8.20
CA SER A 399 -23.37 17.89 -8.20
C SER A 399 -22.64 17.48 -6.93
N ASP A 400 -23.35 17.43 -5.79
CA ASP A 400 -22.76 17.22 -4.48
C ASP A 400 -22.86 15.74 -4.02
N LEU A 401 -23.77 14.95 -4.60
CA LEU A 401 -23.90 13.51 -4.34
C LEU A 401 -23.33 12.67 -5.49
N LEU A 402 -23.01 11.42 -5.20
CA LEU A 402 -22.66 10.45 -6.24
C LEU A 402 -23.93 9.85 -6.84
N ASN A 403 -23.84 9.30 -8.05
CA ASN A 403 -24.95 8.56 -8.66
C ASN A 403 -25.28 7.25 -7.92
N THR A 404 -24.35 6.75 -7.12
CA THR A 404 -24.52 5.57 -6.27
C THR A 404 -25.04 5.90 -4.87
N THR A 405 -25.29 7.17 -4.53
CA THR A 405 -25.69 7.57 -3.18
C THR A 405 -27.06 7.00 -2.78
N ASP A 406 -27.12 6.45 -1.55
CA ASP A 406 -28.38 6.11 -0.90
C ASP A 406 -29.01 7.37 -0.32
N THR A 407 -30.15 7.76 -0.88
CA THR A 407 -30.87 8.95 -0.45
C THR A 407 -31.84 8.68 0.70
N ASP A 408 -32.10 7.41 1.04
CA ASP A 408 -33.02 7.05 2.11
C ASP A 408 -32.32 6.91 3.46
N TYR A 409 -30.98 6.88 3.46
CA TYR A 409 -30.18 6.60 4.65
C TYR A 409 -28.90 7.43 4.74
N ALA A 410 -28.79 8.23 5.79
CA ALA A 410 -27.57 8.88 6.22
C ALA A 410 -27.47 8.92 7.75
N LEU A 411 -26.25 9.11 8.26
CA LEU A 411 -25.99 9.22 9.69
C LEU A 411 -25.37 10.57 10.04
N LEU A 412 -25.82 11.11 11.17
CA LEU A 412 -25.18 12.21 11.88
C LEU A 412 -24.58 11.68 13.17
N ILE A 413 -23.27 11.73 13.29
CA ILE A 413 -22.51 11.32 14.47
C ILE A 413 -22.14 12.60 15.22
N ARG A 414 -22.59 12.71 16.47
CA ARG A 414 -22.36 13.87 17.32
C ARG A 414 -21.63 13.47 18.59
N LYS A 415 -20.58 14.22 18.93
CA LYS A 415 -19.86 14.04 20.18
C LYS A 415 -20.72 14.51 21.35
N GLN A 416 -20.90 13.65 22.35
CA GLN A 416 -21.75 13.92 23.51
C GLN A 416 -20.98 14.50 24.70
N ASN A 417 -19.71 14.13 24.87
CA ASN A 417 -18.90 14.58 26.00
C ASN A 417 -17.39 14.59 25.70
N ILE A 418 -16.61 15.06 26.67
CA ILE A 418 -15.14 15.14 26.57
C ILE A 418 -14.44 13.78 26.50
N ARG A 419 -15.08 12.67 26.94
CA ARG A 419 -14.51 11.32 26.84
C ARG A 419 -14.49 10.80 25.40
N GLY A 420 -15.20 11.47 24.49
CA GLY A 420 -15.33 11.05 23.10
C GLY A 420 -16.50 10.09 22.87
N ASP A 421 -17.41 9.98 23.84
CA ASP A 421 -18.68 9.27 23.66
C ASP A 421 -19.48 9.98 22.55
N VAL A 422 -20.12 9.21 21.67
CA VAL A 422 -20.91 9.71 20.55
C VAL A 422 -22.36 9.26 20.64
N VAL A 423 -23.24 10.09 20.09
CA VAL A 423 -24.63 9.75 19.80
C VAL A 423 -24.83 9.75 18.29
N VAL A 424 -25.60 8.79 17.80
CA VAL A 424 -25.84 8.60 16.36
C VAL A 424 -27.30 8.86 16.06
N MET A 425 -27.56 9.71 15.07
CA MET A 425 -28.89 10.00 14.56
C MET A 425 -28.99 9.53 13.12
N GLN A 426 -30.03 8.76 12.81
CA GLN A 426 -30.36 8.36 11.44
C GLN A 426 -31.43 9.28 10.86
N PHE A 427 -31.28 9.66 9.59
CA PHE A 427 -32.26 10.46 8.88
C PHE A 427 -32.32 10.08 7.39
N ASN A 428 -33.46 10.39 6.75
CA ASN A 428 -33.61 10.29 5.30
C ASN A 428 -32.91 11.47 4.63
N LEU A 429 -31.94 11.20 3.77
CA LEU A 429 -31.12 12.24 3.13
C LEU A 429 -31.95 13.04 2.12
N ALA A 430 -32.78 12.41 1.29
CA ALA A 430 -33.64 13.12 0.33
C ALA A 430 -34.56 14.13 1.03
N GLU A 431 -35.21 13.73 2.12
CA GLU A 431 -36.06 14.62 2.91
C GLU A 431 -35.27 15.78 3.52
N ALA A 432 -34.07 15.50 4.07
CA ALA A 432 -33.21 16.52 4.66
C ALA A 432 -32.71 17.55 3.63
N LEU A 433 -32.56 17.16 2.36
CA LEU A 433 -32.14 18.04 1.25
C LEU A 433 -33.31 18.73 0.56
N ALA A 434 -34.49 18.12 0.53
CA ALA A 434 -35.71 18.70 -0.03
C ALA A 434 -36.30 19.83 0.84
N TYR A 435 -35.68 20.12 1.98
CA TYR A 435 -36.06 21.23 2.85
C TYR A 435 -36.07 22.55 2.08
N ASN A 436 -37.28 23.06 1.86
CA ASN A 436 -37.56 24.45 1.53
C ASN A 436 -38.52 25.00 2.59
N GLN A 437 -38.63 26.32 2.74
CA GLN A 437 -39.49 26.95 3.75
C GLN A 437 -41.00 26.61 3.62
N GLN A 438 -41.40 25.84 2.60
CA GLN A 438 -42.79 25.50 2.27
C GLN A 438 -43.13 24.02 2.52
N THR A 439 -42.15 23.16 2.85
CA THR A 439 -42.33 21.71 3.01
C THR A 439 -42.09 21.29 4.46
N PRO A 440 -42.90 20.41 5.07
CA PRO A 440 -42.78 19.98 6.46
C PRO A 440 -41.60 19.01 6.74
N ALA A 441 -40.55 19.04 5.91
CA ALA A 441 -39.36 18.23 6.13
C ALA A 441 -38.58 18.74 7.35
N LYS A 442 -38.12 17.84 8.24
CA LYS A 442 -37.38 18.21 9.45
C LYS A 442 -35.97 18.68 9.08
N PRO A 443 -35.60 19.94 9.30
CA PRO A 443 -34.27 20.43 8.97
C PRO A 443 -33.21 19.79 9.88
N VAL A 444 -32.12 19.28 9.30
CA VAL A 444 -31.00 18.70 10.05
C VAL A 444 -30.02 19.82 10.42
N LEU A 445 -30.06 20.25 11.69
CA LEU A 445 -29.18 21.27 12.24
C LEU A 445 -27.83 20.67 12.66
N LEU A 446 -26.75 21.24 12.14
CA LEU A 446 -25.37 20.81 12.39
C LEU A 446 -24.74 21.62 13.53
N GLN A 447 -23.89 20.96 14.31
CA GLN A 447 -23.07 21.50 15.39
C GLN A 447 -21.58 21.36 15.06
N PRO A 448 -20.69 22.12 15.72
CA PRO A 448 -19.25 21.96 15.53
C PRO A 448 -18.84 20.51 15.83
N GLN A 449 -17.92 19.97 15.03
CA GLN A 449 -17.39 18.60 15.10
C GLN A 449 -18.39 17.49 14.78
N ASP A 450 -19.58 17.81 14.27
CA ASP A 450 -20.49 16.81 13.73
C ASP A 450 -19.85 16.10 12.53
N ILE A 451 -20.09 14.79 12.42
CA ILE A 451 -19.72 13.99 11.26
C ILE A 451 -20.99 13.54 10.56
N VAL A 452 -21.14 13.93 9.30
CA VAL A 452 -22.22 13.46 8.43
C VAL A 452 -21.66 12.37 7.53
N VAL A 453 -22.22 11.17 7.62
CA VAL A 453 -21.84 10.01 6.81
C VAL A 453 -22.96 9.69 5.85
N VAL A 454 -22.65 9.77 4.55
CA VAL A 454 -23.55 9.45 3.45
C VAL A 454 -23.13 8.12 2.85
N PHE A 455 -24.07 7.23 2.54
CA PHE A 455 -23.75 5.88 2.11
C PHE A 455 -24.03 5.67 0.63
N ASN A 456 -23.35 4.69 0.02
CA ASN A 456 -23.75 4.16 -1.28
C ASN A 456 -25.00 3.28 -1.13
N GLN A 457 -25.80 3.15 -2.18
CA GLN A 457 -26.92 2.22 -2.26
C GLN A 457 -26.44 0.79 -2.08
N ALA A 458 -27.16 0.04 -1.26
CA ALA A 458 -26.76 -1.29 -0.80
C ALA A 458 -25.30 -1.28 -0.26
N ASN A 459 -24.51 -2.29 -0.60
CA ASN A 459 -23.10 -2.39 -0.20
C ASN A 459 -22.14 -2.11 -1.38
N ALA A 460 -22.58 -1.30 -2.35
CA ALA A 460 -21.78 -0.97 -3.52
C ALA A 460 -20.54 -0.14 -3.16
N SER A 461 -19.52 -0.22 -4.02
CA SER A 461 -18.36 0.67 -3.97
C SER A 461 -18.32 1.55 -5.22
N TYR A 462 -17.70 2.71 -5.12
CA TYR A 462 -17.53 3.65 -6.22
C TYR A 462 -16.04 3.79 -6.55
N GLN A 463 -15.65 3.66 -7.82
CA GLN A 463 -14.27 3.86 -8.31
C GLN A 463 -13.19 3.22 -7.40
N ARG A 464 -13.36 1.93 -7.09
CA ARG A 464 -12.58 1.21 -6.08
C ARG A 464 -11.07 1.19 -6.33
N GLU A 465 -10.65 1.34 -7.59
CA GLU A 465 -9.26 1.35 -8.02
C GLU A 465 -8.44 2.49 -7.38
N SER A 466 -9.04 3.68 -7.20
CA SER A 466 -8.36 4.84 -6.61
C SER A 466 -7.93 4.59 -5.16
N LEU A 467 -8.81 3.96 -4.38
CA LEU A 467 -8.51 3.55 -3.00
C LEU A 467 -7.39 2.49 -2.97
N ASN A 468 -7.48 1.48 -3.84
CA ASN A 468 -6.46 0.43 -3.90
C ASN A 468 -5.09 1.00 -4.32
N ALA A 469 -5.04 1.95 -5.25
CA ALA A 469 -3.82 2.64 -5.64
C ALA A 469 -3.23 3.49 -4.49
N PHE A 470 -4.08 4.11 -3.68
CA PHE A 470 -3.65 4.82 -2.47
C PHE A 470 -3.02 3.87 -1.45
N ILE A 471 -3.70 2.76 -1.13
CA ILE A 471 -3.19 1.75 -0.19
C ILE A 471 -1.87 1.18 -0.68
N ARG A 472 -1.75 0.85 -1.98
CA ARG A 472 -0.49 0.36 -2.56
C ARG A 472 0.67 1.32 -2.32
N ARG A 473 0.48 2.61 -2.61
CA ARG A 473 1.53 3.62 -2.40
C ARG A 473 1.92 3.74 -0.93
N GLY A 474 0.94 3.82 -0.03
CA GLY A 474 1.19 3.93 1.40
C GLY A 474 1.95 2.72 1.98
N VAL A 475 1.61 1.51 1.52
CA VAL A 475 2.32 0.28 1.91
C VAL A 475 3.72 0.22 1.29
N GLN A 476 3.89 0.62 0.04
CA GLN A 476 5.19 0.65 -0.65
C GLN A 476 6.19 1.61 0.00
N GLU A 477 5.73 2.77 0.49
CA GLU A 477 6.57 3.71 1.26
C GLU A 477 7.16 3.07 2.53
N HIS A 478 6.43 2.12 3.14
CA HIS A 478 6.88 1.40 4.33
C HIS A 478 7.69 0.12 3.99
N LEU A 479 7.67 -0.33 2.73
CA LEU A 479 8.25 -1.60 2.30
C LEU A 479 9.00 -1.45 0.97
N ALA A 480 10.25 -1.02 1.05
CA ALA A 480 11.16 -0.89 -0.09
C ALA A 480 11.44 -2.22 -0.85
N GLN A 481 11.05 -3.37 -0.31
CA GLN A 481 11.44 -4.70 -0.82
C GLN A 481 10.33 -5.48 -1.56
N LEU A 482 9.07 -5.01 -1.60
CA LEU A 482 7.94 -5.78 -2.14
C LEU A 482 7.56 -5.45 -3.60
N ALA A 483 8.55 -5.30 -4.48
CA ALA A 483 8.33 -4.90 -5.87
C ALA A 483 7.50 -5.90 -6.71
N ASN A 484 7.37 -7.18 -6.29
CA ASN A 484 6.70 -8.24 -7.06
C ASN A 484 5.77 -9.10 -6.19
N ASN A 485 4.83 -8.49 -5.45
CA ASN A 485 3.97 -9.25 -4.54
C ASN A 485 2.52 -9.38 -5.03
N THR A 486 2.05 -10.63 -5.18
CA THR A 486 0.66 -10.98 -5.50
C THR A 486 -0.33 -10.48 -4.44
N LEU A 487 0.14 -10.18 -3.22
CA LEU A 487 -0.63 -9.64 -2.10
C LEU A 487 -1.24 -8.26 -2.35
N LEU A 488 -0.67 -7.46 -3.26
CA LEU A 488 -1.20 -6.14 -3.64
C LEU A 488 -2.10 -6.20 -4.89
N SER A 489 -2.44 -7.40 -5.37
CA SER A 489 -3.36 -7.60 -6.48
C SER A 489 -4.83 -7.63 -6.02
N GLY A 490 -5.75 -7.29 -6.93
CA GLY A 490 -7.19 -7.27 -6.62
C GLY A 490 -7.63 -6.13 -5.68
N ASP A 491 -8.73 -6.36 -4.97
CA ASP A 491 -9.31 -5.41 -4.01
C ASP A 491 -8.66 -5.56 -2.63
N ILE A 492 -7.55 -4.84 -2.44
CA ILE A 492 -6.74 -4.87 -1.21
C ILE A 492 -7.59 -4.44 -0.02
N ALA A 493 -8.37 -3.37 -0.17
CA ALA A 493 -9.21 -2.86 0.91
C ALA A 493 -10.24 -3.92 1.35
N ALA A 494 -10.97 -4.53 0.41
CA ALA A 494 -12.02 -5.50 0.75
C ALA A 494 -11.45 -6.78 1.37
N ASN A 495 -10.34 -7.29 0.84
CA ASN A 495 -9.71 -8.52 1.35
C ASN A 495 -9.22 -8.35 2.79
N ASN A 496 -8.51 -7.25 3.07
CA ASN A 496 -8.00 -6.97 4.42
C ASN A 496 -9.14 -6.58 5.38
N PHE A 497 -10.16 -5.86 4.90
CA PHE A 497 -11.33 -5.52 5.72
C PHE A 497 -12.05 -6.77 6.24
N ARG A 498 -12.24 -7.81 5.43
CA ARG A 498 -12.87 -9.07 5.88
C ARG A 498 -12.10 -9.71 7.04
N ASN A 499 -10.77 -9.70 6.99
CA ASN A 499 -9.92 -10.23 8.06
C ASN A 499 -10.03 -9.38 9.33
N ILE A 500 -9.95 -8.05 9.20
CA ILE A 500 -10.07 -7.10 10.31
C ILE A 500 -11.43 -7.26 10.99
N GLU A 501 -12.50 -7.27 10.20
CA GLU A 501 -13.86 -7.40 10.68
C GLU A 501 -14.08 -8.75 11.38
N ALA A 502 -13.59 -9.86 10.82
CA ALA A 502 -13.67 -11.18 11.44
C ALA A 502 -12.95 -11.23 12.80
N ARG A 503 -11.73 -10.67 12.91
CA ARG A 503 -11.01 -10.59 14.19
C ARG A 503 -11.77 -9.76 15.23
N THR A 504 -12.44 -8.70 14.78
CA THR A 504 -13.14 -7.76 15.68
C THR A 504 -14.59 -8.15 15.96
N ALA A 505 -15.15 -9.13 15.25
CA ALA A 505 -16.46 -9.71 15.55
C ALA A 505 -16.40 -10.73 16.69
N VAL A 506 -15.22 -11.27 17.01
CA VAL A 506 -15.01 -12.34 18.01
C VAL A 506 -14.89 -11.80 19.45
N ILE A 507 -15.47 -10.64 19.77
CA ILE A 507 -15.47 -10.05 21.13
C ILE A 507 -16.48 -10.77 22.07
N GLY A 508 -16.47 -12.10 22.00
CA GLY A 508 -17.08 -13.03 22.94
C GLY A 508 -16.21 -14.26 23.22
N ALA A 509 -15.08 -14.47 22.52
CA ALA A 509 -14.18 -15.59 22.77
C ALA A 509 -12.71 -15.16 22.71
N SER A 510 -12.03 -15.31 23.85
CA SER A 510 -10.57 -15.36 24.02
C SER A 510 -9.74 -14.12 23.64
N GLN A 511 -9.47 -13.32 24.69
CA GLN A 511 -8.22 -12.58 24.86
C GLN A 511 -7.04 -13.57 25.03
N PHE A 512 -6.72 -14.40 24.04
CA PHE A 512 -5.47 -15.18 24.02
C PHE A 512 -5.10 -15.51 22.57
N ALA A 513 -4.90 -14.48 21.74
CA ALA A 513 -4.04 -14.60 20.58
C ALA A 513 -2.68 -14.05 20.99
N THR A 514 -1.77 -14.96 21.33
CA THR A 514 -0.37 -14.65 21.58
C THR A 514 0.17 -13.86 20.40
N GLU A 515 0.58 -12.61 20.64
CA GLU A 515 1.28 -11.77 19.67
C GLU A 515 2.61 -12.44 19.29
N SER A 516 2.59 -13.28 18.27
CA SER A 516 3.81 -13.59 17.52
C SER A 516 4.18 -12.34 16.73
N GLN A 517 5.26 -11.68 17.13
CA GLN A 517 5.90 -10.54 16.46
C GLN A 517 6.56 -10.91 15.11
N ASP A 518 5.91 -11.75 14.30
CA ASP A 518 6.32 -11.95 12.92
C ASP A 518 5.66 -10.85 12.07
N VAL A 519 6.45 -9.84 11.74
CA VAL A 519 6.06 -8.75 10.85
C VAL A 519 5.95 -9.31 9.42
N SER A 520 4.83 -9.95 9.11
CA SER A 520 4.54 -10.43 7.75
C SER A 520 4.04 -9.28 6.87
N ALA A 521 4.22 -9.39 5.56
CA ALA A 521 3.72 -8.39 4.60
C ALA A 521 2.20 -8.18 4.71
N GLU A 522 1.44 -9.24 5.00
CA GLU A 522 0.00 -9.20 5.24
C GLU A 522 -0.33 -8.37 6.49
N SER A 523 0.40 -8.57 7.60
CA SER A 523 0.18 -7.82 8.84
C SER A 523 0.38 -6.31 8.65
N ILE A 524 1.33 -5.90 7.80
CA ILE A 524 1.60 -4.48 7.51
C ILE A 524 0.44 -3.88 6.71
N ILE A 525 -0.05 -4.60 5.69
CA ILE A 525 -1.19 -4.15 4.89
C ILE A 525 -2.45 -4.06 5.76
N GLU A 526 -2.72 -5.08 6.58
CA GLU A 526 -3.84 -5.09 7.54
C GLU A 526 -3.75 -3.90 8.49
N ASN A 527 -2.59 -3.66 9.10
CA ASN A 527 -2.37 -2.54 10.02
C ASN A 527 -2.53 -1.18 9.32
N PHE A 528 -2.04 -1.04 8.09
CA PHE A 528 -2.23 0.18 7.31
C PHE A 528 -3.71 0.44 7.03
N VAL A 529 -4.45 -0.57 6.57
CA VAL A 529 -5.88 -0.46 6.28
C VAL A 529 -6.68 -0.20 7.56
N ALA A 530 -6.37 -0.89 8.66
CA ALA A 530 -7.01 -0.68 9.95
C ALA A 530 -6.79 0.75 10.47
N ASN A 531 -5.55 1.27 10.36
CA ASN A 531 -5.23 2.64 10.75
C ASN A 531 -6.01 3.65 9.89
N MET A 532 -5.97 3.49 8.56
CA MET A 532 -6.72 4.32 7.62
C MET A 532 -8.22 4.35 7.95
N LEU A 533 -8.85 3.19 8.15
CA LEU A 533 -10.28 3.10 8.49
C LEU A 533 -10.58 3.76 9.85
N SER A 534 -9.70 3.60 10.84
CA SER A 534 -9.88 4.21 12.16
C SER A 534 -9.82 5.75 12.14
N GLN A 535 -9.15 6.32 11.14
CA GLN A 535 -8.96 7.77 10.98
C GLN A 535 -9.79 8.37 9.84
N ILE A 536 -10.68 7.59 9.21
CA ILE A 536 -11.41 7.98 7.99
C ILE A 536 -12.28 9.24 8.15
N TYR A 537 -12.65 9.61 9.39
CA TYR A 537 -13.46 10.81 9.70
C TYR A 537 -12.66 11.97 10.30
N VAL A 538 -11.36 11.78 10.52
CA VAL A 538 -10.52 12.74 11.27
C VAL A 538 -9.40 13.28 10.40
N ASP A 539 -8.67 12.42 9.69
CA ASP A 539 -7.54 12.83 8.86
C ASP A 539 -8.04 13.24 7.46
N SER A 540 -7.79 14.50 7.07
CA SER A 540 -8.14 15.02 5.75
C SER A 540 -7.56 14.19 4.59
N LYS A 541 -6.41 13.52 4.79
CA LYS A 541 -5.80 12.62 3.80
C LYS A 541 -6.68 11.40 3.52
N TYR A 542 -7.35 10.86 4.55
CA TYR A 542 -8.17 9.65 4.42
C TYR A 542 -9.63 9.97 4.10
N ILE A 543 -10.18 11.10 4.58
CA ILE A 543 -11.58 11.48 4.35
C ILE A 543 -11.93 11.50 2.86
N GLU A 544 -11.03 11.99 1.99
CA GLU A 544 -11.25 12.01 0.53
C GLU A 544 -11.53 10.61 -0.06
N PHE A 545 -10.96 9.56 0.55
CA PHE A 545 -11.17 8.18 0.11
C PHE A 545 -12.44 7.53 0.67
N SER A 546 -13.14 8.18 1.61
CA SER A 546 -14.37 7.67 2.20
C SER A 546 -15.47 7.40 1.16
N LYS A 547 -15.50 8.15 0.05
CA LYS A 547 -16.42 7.93 -1.08
C LYS A 547 -16.27 6.60 -1.80
N HIS A 548 -15.08 5.98 -1.70
CA HIS A 548 -14.77 4.69 -2.31
C HIS A 548 -15.06 3.49 -1.38
N LEU A 549 -15.45 3.78 -0.13
CA LEU A 549 -15.75 2.75 0.86
C LEU A 549 -17.18 2.22 0.71
N THR A 550 -17.33 0.95 1.03
CA THR A 550 -18.64 0.30 1.18
C THR A 550 -19.32 0.75 2.46
N ARG A 551 -20.63 0.50 2.57
CA ARG A 551 -21.40 0.84 3.77
C ARG A 551 -20.80 0.24 5.04
N ARG A 552 -20.40 -1.04 4.99
CA ARG A 552 -19.80 -1.73 6.13
C ARG A 552 -18.46 -1.13 6.54
N GLU A 553 -17.63 -0.75 5.58
CA GLU A 553 -16.33 -0.11 5.85
C GLU A 553 -16.49 1.29 6.46
N LEU A 554 -17.49 2.08 6.03
CA LEU A 554 -17.81 3.37 6.64
C LEU A 554 -18.36 3.20 8.07
N LEU A 555 -19.20 2.20 8.31
CA LEU A 555 -19.75 1.94 9.64
C LEU A 555 -18.70 1.41 10.63
N PHE A 556 -17.67 0.70 10.14
CA PHE A 556 -16.67 0.05 10.97
C PHE A 556 -16.05 0.94 12.08
N PRO A 557 -15.45 2.11 11.80
CA PRO A 557 -14.85 2.95 12.84
C PRO A 557 -15.89 3.42 13.87
N LEU A 558 -17.12 3.73 13.43
CA LEU A 558 -18.21 4.11 14.31
C LEU A 558 -18.61 2.94 15.24
N LEU A 559 -18.79 1.74 14.69
CA LEU A 559 -19.14 0.55 15.48
C LEU A 559 -18.04 0.21 16.50
N GLN A 560 -16.77 0.37 16.15
CA GLN A 560 -15.66 0.23 17.10
C GLN A 560 -15.74 1.26 18.23
N GLN A 561 -16.03 2.52 17.90
CA GLN A 561 -16.17 3.57 18.90
C GLN A 561 -17.35 3.30 19.85
N LEU A 562 -18.50 2.89 19.31
CA LEU A 562 -19.69 2.54 20.11
C LEU A 562 -19.44 1.34 21.05
N ARG A 563 -18.69 0.33 20.59
CA ARG A 563 -18.27 -0.79 21.44
C ARG A 563 -17.31 -0.35 22.56
N LYS A 564 -16.38 0.56 22.27
CA LYS A 564 -15.44 1.13 23.26
C LYS A 564 -16.12 2.03 24.30
N GLN A 565 -17.20 2.72 23.91
CA GLN A 565 -18.00 3.58 24.79
C GLN A 565 -18.79 2.77 25.83
N SER A 566 -19.15 1.52 25.52
CA SER A 566 -19.87 0.63 26.45
C SER A 566 -18.99 0.24 27.64
N ASN A 567 -19.62 0.13 28.82
CA ASN A 567 -19.02 -0.35 30.05
C ASN A 567 -20.04 -1.23 30.80
N ASN A 568 -19.71 -1.72 32.01
CA ASN A 568 -20.60 -2.59 32.78
C ASN A 568 -22.00 -2.01 33.10
N LEU A 569 -22.19 -0.68 32.96
CA LEU A 569 -23.44 0.04 33.23
C LEU A 569 -24.12 0.58 31.96
N GLN A 570 -23.39 0.68 30.84
CA GLN A 570 -23.89 1.22 29.57
C GLN A 570 -23.90 0.13 28.51
N ALA A 571 -25.10 -0.24 28.06
CA ALA A 571 -25.29 -1.25 27.04
C ALA A 571 -24.63 -0.86 25.70
N ILE A 572 -24.22 -1.84 24.89
CA ILE A 572 -23.56 -1.61 23.61
C ILE A 572 -24.61 -1.10 22.62
N PRO A 573 -24.53 0.16 22.12
CA PRO A 573 -25.55 0.73 21.23
C PRO A 573 -25.35 0.24 19.79
N VAL A 574 -25.45 -1.08 19.60
CA VAL A 574 -25.31 -1.77 18.31
C VAL A 574 -26.43 -2.79 18.19
N VAL A 575 -26.99 -2.89 16.98
CA VAL A 575 -28.01 -3.86 16.58
C VAL A 575 -27.54 -4.58 15.32
N SER A 576 -28.12 -5.74 15.03
CA SER A 576 -27.74 -6.54 13.85
C SER A 576 -28.95 -6.99 13.06
N ILE A 577 -28.74 -7.14 11.74
CA ILE A 577 -29.75 -7.64 10.83
C ILE A 577 -29.14 -8.66 9.86
N SER A 578 -29.84 -9.78 9.67
CA SER A 578 -29.44 -10.87 8.78
C SER A 578 -30.62 -11.40 7.97
N GLY A 579 -30.33 -12.22 6.96
CA GLY A 579 -31.34 -12.83 6.08
C GLY A 579 -31.59 -12.03 4.81
N ASP A 580 -32.85 -11.99 4.36
CA ASP A 580 -33.26 -11.44 3.06
C ASP A 580 -33.35 -9.89 3.03
N VAL A 581 -32.20 -9.28 3.24
CA VAL A 581 -31.98 -7.82 3.19
C VAL A 581 -30.83 -7.49 2.25
N LYS A 582 -30.78 -6.26 1.73
CA LYS A 582 -29.74 -5.88 0.75
C LYS A 582 -28.34 -5.81 1.35
N VAL A 583 -28.23 -5.37 2.61
CA VAL A 583 -26.96 -5.22 3.33
C VAL A 583 -27.07 -5.79 4.75
N PRO A 584 -26.89 -7.12 4.92
CA PRO A 584 -26.84 -7.72 6.24
C PRO A 584 -25.57 -7.27 6.98
N GLY A 585 -25.67 -7.13 8.30
CA GLY A 585 -24.55 -6.68 9.13
C GLY A 585 -24.98 -6.04 10.45
N GLU A 586 -24.03 -5.38 11.08
CA GLU A 586 -24.24 -4.60 12.30
C GLU A 586 -24.42 -3.11 11.98
N TYR A 587 -25.26 -2.45 12.78
CA TYR A 587 -25.62 -1.05 12.64
C TYR A 587 -25.65 -0.36 14.00
N PRO A 588 -25.36 0.95 14.06
CA PRO A 588 -25.48 1.72 15.29
C PRO A 588 -26.94 1.75 15.76
N LEU A 589 -27.17 1.60 17.06
CA LEU A 589 -28.46 1.86 17.68
C LEU A 589 -28.66 3.38 17.75
N THR A 590 -29.36 3.93 16.78
CA THR A 590 -29.62 5.37 16.64
C THR A 590 -30.67 5.87 17.64
N SER A 591 -30.76 7.20 17.84
CA SER A 591 -31.75 7.80 18.78
C SER A 591 -33.21 7.50 18.42
N ASN A 592 -33.49 7.21 17.14
CA ASN A 592 -34.80 6.83 16.60
C ASN A 592 -34.83 5.36 16.15
N ALA A 593 -34.04 4.49 16.80
CA ALA A 593 -33.90 3.10 16.38
C ALA A 593 -35.22 2.30 16.52
N SER A 594 -35.71 1.84 15.38
CA SER A 594 -36.84 0.93 15.25
C SER A 594 -36.54 -0.14 14.20
N VAL A 595 -37.42 -1.13 14.08
CA VAL A 595 -37.27 -2.20 13.09
C VAL A 595 -37.31 -1.62 11.68
N SER A 596 -38.21 -0.67 11.40
CA SER A 596 -38.25 0.01 10.10
C SER A 596 -36.96 0.80 9.82
N ALA A 597 -36.43 1.52 10.81
CA ALA A 597 -35.17 2.26 10.68
C ALA A 597 -33.99 1.33 10.37
N LEU A 598 -33.92 0.17 11.03
CA LEU A 598 -32.89 -0.84 10.79
C LEU A 598 -33.02 -1.48 9.40
N LEU A 599 -34.24 -1.70 8.90
CA LEU A 599 -34.47 -2.16 7.53
C LEU A 599 -33.97 -1.14 6.50
N ILE A 600 -34.24 0.16 6.72
CA ILE A 600 -33.70 1.25 5.88
C ILE A 600 -32.16 1.25 5.93
N ALA A 601 -31.58 1.14 7.12
CA ALA A 601 -30.13 1.05 7.30
C ALA A 601 -29.52 -0.16 6.55
N ALA A 602 -30.25 -1.27 6.48
CA ALA A 602 -29.89 -2.46 5.69
C ALA A 602 -30.12 -2.33 4.18
N GLY A 603 -30.56 -1.16 3.69
CA GLY A 603 -30.88 -0.91 2.28
C GLY A 603 -32.23 -1.47 1.82
N GLY A 604 -33.06 -1.89 2.77
CA GLY A 604 -34.36 -2.52 2.55
C GLY A 604 -34.31 -4.04 2.38
N LEU A 605 -35.48 -4.60 2.10
CA LEU A 605 -35.72 -6.02 1.89
C LEU A 605 -35.35 -6.45 0.46
N THR A 606 -35.01 -7.71 0.26
CA THR A 606 -34.93 -8.31 -1.08
C THR A 606 -36.33 -8.74 -1.56
N ASN A 607 -36.48 -9.00 -2.86
CA ASN A 607 -37.76 -9.46 -3.42
C ASN A 607 -38.17 -10.86 -2.92
N SER A 608 -37.23 -11.63 -2.37
CA SER A 608 -37.44 -12.96 -1.81
C SER A 608 -37.81 -12.93 -0.32
N ALA A 609 -37.86 -11.75 0.31
CA ALA A 609 -38.12 -11.62 1.74
C ALA A 609 -39.54 -12.04 2.12
N TYR A 610 -39.66 -12.83 3.18
CA TYR A 610 -40.94 -13.26 3.73
C TYR A 610 -41.53 -12.19 4.65
N LEU A 611 -42.44 -11.38 4.13
CA LEU A 611 -42.98 -10.20 4.83
C LEU A 611 -43.85 -10.53 6.05
N ASN A 612 -44.48 -11.71 6.07
CA ASN A 612 -45.43 -12.06 7.13
C ASN A 612 -44.73 -12.39 8.46
N ARG A 613 -43.42 -12.66 8.44
CA ARG A 613 -42.66 -13.01 9.63
C ARG A 613 -41.17 -12.72 9.47
N ALA A 614 -40.65 -11.91 10.38
CA ALA A 614 -39.25 -11.82 10.77
C ALA A 614 -39.09 -12.21 12.24
N GLU A 615 -37.88 -12.57 12.64
CA GLU A 615 -37.57 -12.98 14.00
C GLU A 615 -36.62 -11.98 14.65
N LEU A 616 -37.03 -11.37 15.76
CA LEU A 616 -36.18 -10.50 16.55
C LEU A 616 -35.73 -11.25 17.81
N SER A 617 -34.43 -11.52 17.91
CA SER A 617 -33.81 -12.03 19.14
C SER A 617 -33.34 -10.86 19.99
N ARG A 618 -33.92 -10.72 21.18
CA ARG A 618 -33.62 -9.69 22.17
C ARG A 618 -32.98 -10.31 23.40
N PHE A 619 -31.89 -9.73 23.87
CA PHE A 619 -31.24 -10.15 25.11
C PHE A 619 -31.73 -9.29 26.27
N SER A 620 -32.39 -9.91 27.25
CA SER A 620 -32.85 -9.27 28.48
C SER A 620 -32.03 -9.81 29.66
N GLY A 621 -31.36 -8.92 30.41
CA GLY A 621 -30.68 -9.29 31.65
C GLY A 621 -29.46 -8.44 32.02
N GLN A 622 -29.66 -7.49 32.92
CA GLN A 622 -28.71 -7.15 33.97
C GLN A 622 -29.52 -6.89 35.26
N GLN A 623 -30.02 -7.95 35.88
CA GLN A 623 -30.34 -7.87 37.31
C GLN A 623 -29.14 -8.40 38.09
N VAL A 624 -28.61 -7.51 38.93
CA VAL A 624 -27.36 -7.61 39.72
C VAL A 624 -27.28 -8.86 40.62
N GLN A 625 -28.29 -9.72 40.65
CA GLN A 625 -28.39 -10.87 41.57
C GLN A 625 -28.47 -12.25 40.89
N GLN A 626 -28.61 -12.36 39.56
CA GLN A 626 -28.58 -13.66 38.87
C GLN A 626 -27.80 -13.58 37.55
N SER A 627 -26.71 -14.33 37.47
CA SER A 627 -25.89 -14.53 36.27
C SER A 627 -26.66 -15.35 35.23
N GLY A 628 -27.44 -14.67 34.39
CA GLY A 628 -28.05 -15.27 33.21
C GLY A 628 -28.57 -14.20 32.25
N MET A 629 -28.03 -14.14 31.04
CA MET A 629 -28.68 -13.41 29.95
C MET A 629 -29.82 -14.28 29.43
N THR A 630 -31.05 -13.79 29.48
CA THR A 630 -32.21 -14.47 28.87
C THR A 630 -32.42 -13.96 27.46
N GLN A 631 -32.53 -14.86 26.49
CA GLN A 631 -32.86 -14.52 25.11
C GLN A 631 -34.37 -14.66 24.90
N GLN A 632 -35.01 -13.59 24.45
CA GLN A 632 -36.41 -13.58 24.04
C GLN A 632 -36.49 -13.50 22.52
N ASN A 633 -37.27 -14.38 21.89
CA ASN A 633 -37.57 -14.29 20.46
C ASN A 633 -38.95 -13.67 20.25
N ILE A 634 -39.02 -12.60 19.48
CA ILE A 634 -40.22 -11.84 19.16
C ILE A 634 -40.48 -11.99 17.66
N ASN A 635 -41.69 -12.44 17.29
CA ASN A 635 -42.10 -12.50 15.90
C ASN A 635 -42.60 -11.12 15.46
N ILE A 636 -42.13 -10.66 14.30
CA ILE A 636 -42.53 -9.37 13.72
C ILE A 636 -43.18 -9.62 12.37
N ASN A 637 -44.38 -9.10 12.17
CA ASN A 637 -45.02 -9.06 10.85
C ASN A 637 -44.54 -7.80 10.11
N LEU A 638 -43.60 -7.95 9.16
CA LEU A 638 -43.03 -6.84 8.41
C LEU A 638 -44.08 -6.15 7.51
N ALA A 639 -45.00 -6.92 6.93
CA ALA A 639 -46.06 -6.36 6.09
C ALA A 639 -46.99 -5.41 6.87
N GLU A 640 -47.35 -5.79 8.10
CA GLU A 640 -48.16 -4.96 8.98
C GLU A 640 -47.39 -3.72 9.45
N MET A 641 -46.13 -3.91 9.88
CA MET A 641 -45.24 -2.84 10.33
C MET A 641 -44.99 -1.77 9.25
N LEU A 642 -44.82 -2.17 7.98
CA LEU A 642 -44.62 -1.22 6.88
C LEU A 642 -45.85 -0.36 6.58
N ASN A 643 -47.06 -0.84 6.92
CA ASN A 643 -48.31 -0.14 6.66
C ASN A 643 -48.86 0.61 7.88
N ASN A 644 -48.47 0.22 9.10
CA ASN A 644 -48.92 0.82 10.35
C ASN A 644 -47.72 1.25 11.23
N PRO A 645 -47.45 2.57 11.37
CA PRO A 645 -46.36 3.06 12.23
C PRO A 645 -46.44 2.63 13.69
N GLU A 646 -47.64 2.34 14.23
CA GLU A 646 -47.79 1.87 15.62
C GLU A 646 -47.31 0.43 15.83
N ALA A 647 -47.22 -0.35 14.74
CA ALA A 647 -46.69 -1.71 14.76
C ALA A 647 -45.15 -1.75 14.66
N ASP A 648 -44.49 -0.59 14.52
CA ASP A 648 -43.03 -0.50 14.49
C ASP A 648 -42.41 -0.59 15.89
N LEU A 649 -41.63 -1.63 16.10
CA LEU A 649 -41.04 -1.94 17.40
C LEU A 649 -39.73 -1.18 17.59
N ALA A 650 -39.61 -0.48 18.71
CA ALA A 650 -38.35 0.16 19.12
C ALA A 650 -37.27 -0.91 19.41
N LEU A 651 -36.07 -0.68 18.90
CA LEU A 651 -34.94 -1.58 19.07
C LEU A 651 -34.17 -1.29 20.36
N GLN A 652 -33.54 -2.32 20.89
CA GLN A 652 -32.70 -2.27 22.07
C GLN A 652 -31.27 -2.72 21.74
N SER A 653 -30.34 -2.42 22.64
CA SER A 653 -28.95 -2.87 22.54
C SER A 653 -28.87 -4.38 22.32
N ARG A 654 -28.06 -4.81 21.33
CA ARG A 654 -27.83 -6.21 20.93
C ARG A 654 -29.03 -6.94 20.32
N ASP A 655 -30.09 -6.23 19.98
CA ASP A 655 -31.18 -6.82 19.20
C ASP A 655 -30.65 -7.36 17.87
N ARG A 656 -31.12 -8.56 17.50
CA ARG A 656 -30.80 -9.22 16.23
C ARG A 656 -32.06 -9.52 15.46
N LEU A 657 -32.24 -8.87 14.32
CA LEU A 657 -33.35 -9.10 13.41
C LEU A 657 -32.95 -10.10 12.32
N ASN A 658 -33.72 -11.17 12.16
CA ASN A 658 -33.55 -12.16 11.10
C ASN A 658 -34.74 -12.10 10.14
N VAL A 659 -34.49 -11.68 8.91
CA VAL A 659 -35.49 -11.61 7.84
C VAL A 659 -35.51 -12.93 7.09
N LEU A 660 -36.61 -13.66 7.18
CA LEU A 660 -36.75 -14.97 6.55
C LEU A 660 -36.89 -14.83 5.02
N SER A 661 -36.42 -15.81 4.28
CA SER A 661 -36.68 -15.93 2.83
C SER A 661 -37.98 -16.70 2.59
N ILE A 662 -38.68 -16.40 1.49
CA ILE A 662 -39.80 -17.20 1.01
C ILE A 662 -39.26 -18.61 0.67
N PRO A 663 -39.81 -19.69 1.27
CA PRO A 663 -39.38 -21.05 0.97
C PRO A 663 -39.48 -21.37 -0.53
N ASP A 664 -38.47 -22.06 -1.06
CA ASP A 664 -38.38 -22.49 -2.47
C ASP A 664 -38.38 -21.35 -3.54
N TRP A 665 -38.20 -20.08 -3.15
CA TRP A 665 -38.24 -18.91 -4.07
C TRP A 665 -37.30 -19.01 -5.28
N SER A 666 -36.11 -19.60 -5.12
CA SER A 666 -35.05 -19.63 -6.14
C SER A 666 -34.90 -20.97 -6.88
N LYS A 667 -35.67 -22.00 -6.54
CA LYS A 667 -35.58 -23.30 -7.24
C LYS A 667 -36.49 -23.27 -8.48
N VAL A 668 -35.99 -22.64 -9.54
CA VAL A 668 -36.56 -22.85 -10.88
C VAL A 668 -36.30 -24.31 -11.23
N ARG A 669 -37.36 -25.13 -11.27
CA ARG A 669 -37.26 -26.52 -11.72
C ARG A 669 -37.51 -26.54 -13.22
N LEU A 670 -36.55 -27.03 -13.98
CA LEU A 670 -36.61 -27.11 -15.44
C LEU A 670 -36.64 -28.57 -15.87
N VAL A 671 -37.54 -28.89 -16.80
CA VAL A 671 -37.63 -30.23 -17.40
C VAL A 671 -37.56 -30.11 -18.91
N ASN A 672 -37.04 -31.14 -19.57
CA ASN A 672 -36.78 -31.10 -21.01
C ASN A 672 -37.62 -32.16 -21.74
N LEU A 673 -38.47 -31.72 -22.68
CA LEU A 673 -39.25 -32.62 -23.53
C LEU A 673 -38.69 -32.61 -24.95
N GLN A 674 -38.35 -33.80 -25.46
CA GLN A 674 -37.69 -33.97 -26.75
C GLN A 674 -38.35 -35.09 -27.58
N GLY A 675 -38.14 -35.06 -28.90
CA GLY A 675 -38.66 -36.05 -29.83
C GLY A 675 -40.07 -35.73 -30.34
N GLU A 676 -40.91 -36.75 -30.49
CA GLU A 676 -42.24 -36.71 -31.10
C GLU A 676 -43.34 -36.18 -30.16
N VAL A 677 -43.06 -35.04 -29.55
CA VAL A 677 -44.03 -34.17 -28.87
C VAL A 677 -44.39 -33.00 -29.78
N LYS A 678 -45.61 -32.44 -29.68
CA LYS A 678 -46.03 -31.35 -30.60
C LYS A 678 -45.18 -30.09 -30.44
N PHE A 679 -44.78 -29.76 -29.22
CA PHE A 679 -43.91 -28.64 -28.90
C PHE A 679 -42.73 -29.13 -28.03
N PRO A 680 -41.60 -29.56 -28.62
CA PRO A 680 -40.41 -29.92 -27.86
C PRO A 680 -39.75 -28.65 -27.27
N GLY A 681 -39.16 -28.77 -26.08
CA GLY A 681 -38.51 -27.65 -25.41
C GLY A 681 -38.33 -27.85 -23.91
N THR A 682 -37.80 -26.81 -23.26
CA THR A 682 -37.62 -26.76 -21.81
C THR A 682 -38.82 -26.11 -21.14
N TYR A 683 -39.39 -26.79 -20.16
CA TYR A 683 -40.57 -26.36 -19.40
C TYR A 683 -40.18 -26.07 -17.95
N GLN A 684 -40.65 -24.93 -17.45
CA GLN A 684 -40.61 -24.66 -16.01
C GLN A 684 -41.75 -25.42 -15.33
N VAL A 685 -41.40 -26.16 -14.28
CA VAL A 685 -42.34 -26.93 -13.46
C VAL A 685 -42.41 -26.41 -12.03
N ILE A 686 -43.60 -26.51 -11.43
CA ILE A 686 -43.82 -26.23 -10.01
C ILE A 686 -43.75 -27.51 -9.18
N LYS A 687 -43.59 -27.37 -7.86
CA LYS A 687 -43.57 -28.51 -6.94
C LYS A 687 -44.90 -29.26 -7.02
N GLY A 688 -44.87 -30.59 -7.18
CA GLY A 688 -46.06 -31.44 -7.33
C GLY A 688 -46.57 -31.62 -8.76
N GLU A 689 -46.05 -30.90 -9.76
CA GLU A 689 -46.47 -31.02 -11.16
C GLU A 689 -46.06 -32.40 -11.75
N LYS A 690 -46.97 -33.02 -12.50
CA LYS A 690 -46.80 -34.38 -13.01
C LYS A 690 -46.32 -34.42 -14.46
N LEU A 691 -45.75 -35.55 -14.88
CA LEU A 691 -45.27 -35.72 -16.25
C LEU A 691 -46.40 -35.55 -17.28
N SER A 692 -47.60 -36.06 -16.96
CA SER A 692 -48.78 -35.89 -17.82
C SER A 692 -49.15 -34.43 -18.06
N ASP A 693 -49.10 -33.58 -17.02
CA ASP A 693 -49.38 -32.15 -17.09
C ASP A 693 -48.41 -31.44 -18.04
N VAL A 694 -47.12 -31.76 -17.93
CA VAL A 694 -46.08 -31.17 -18.80
C VAL A 694 -46.26 -31.61 -20.26
N ILE A 695 -46.59 -32.89 -20.51
CA ILE A 695 -46.88 -33.39 -21.85
C ILE A 695 -48.12 -32.70 -22.45
N GLN A 696 -49.16 -32.48 -21.64
CA GLN A 696 -50.36 -31.76 -22.08
C GLN A 696 -50.04 -30.31 -22.46
N ARG A 697 -49.22 -29.63 -21.66
CA ARG A 697 -48.70 -28.28 -21.96
C ARG A 697 -47.85 -28.26 -23.23
N ALA A 698 -47.16 -29.35 -23.55
CA ALA A 698 -46.44 -29.54 -24.81
C ALA A 698 -47.36 -29.90 -25.99
N GLY A 699 -48.69 -29.88 -25.80
CA GLY A 699 -49.68 -30.16 -26.83
C GLY A 699 -49.95 -31.65 -27.08
N GLY A 700 -49.38 -32.54 -26.25
CA GLY A 700 -49.41 -33.98 -26.44
C GLY A 700 -48.39 -34.48 -27.47
N PHE A 701 -48.55 -35.73 -27.90
CA PHE A 701 -47.68 -36.37 -28.88
C PHE A 701 -48.08 -36.07 -30.34
N THR A 702 -47.12 -36.25 -31.26
CA THR A 702 -47.40 -36.25 -32.70
C THR A 702 -48.03 -37.59 -33.12
N GLU A 703 -48.56 -37.67 -34.35
CA GLU A 703 -49.14 -38.91 -34.90
C GLU A 703 -48.12 -40.04 -35.11
N ASN A 704 -46.83 -39.71 -35.20
CA ASN A 704 -45.76 -40.68 -35.42
C ASN A 704 -45.02 -41.05 -34.12
N ALA A 705 -45.48 -40.56 -32.98
CA ALA A 705 -44.84 -40.80 -31.70
C ALA A 705 -44.92 -42.27 -31.29
N TYR A 706 -43.90 -42.72 -30.58
CA TYR A 706 -43.87 -44.04 -29.97
C TYR A 706 -43.72 -43.94 -28.45
N PRO A 707 -44.82 -43.72 -27.71
CA PRO A 707 -44.79 -43.57 -26.26
C PRO A 707 -44.17 -44.78 -25.53
N TYR A 708 -44.39 -45.99 -26.04
CA TYR A 708 -43.79 -47.21 -25.49
C TYR A 708 -42.25 -47.19 -25.53
N GLY A 709 -41.65 -46.53 -26.52
CA GLY A 709 -40.19 -46.41 -26.63
C GLY A 709 -39.60 -45.22 -25.88
N ALA A 710 -40.39 -44.50 -25.09
CA ALA A 710 -39.93 -43.27 -24.46
C ALA A 710 -38.80 -43.52 -23.45
N VAL A 711 -37.86 -42.57 -23.41
CA VAL A 711 -36.71 -42.59 -22.51
C VAL A 711 -36.87 -41.44 -21.52
N PHE A 712 -37.08 -41.78 -20.26
CA PHE A 712 -37.09 -40.81 -19.17
C PHE A 712 -35.77 -40.88 -18.41
N THR A 713 -35.15 -39.73 -18.17
CA THR A 713 -33.88 -39.63 -17.44
C THR A 713 -33.99 -38.67 -16.27
N ARG A 714 -33.36 -39.02 -15.15
CA ARG A 714 -33.34 -38.24 -13.91
C ARG A 714 -31.93 -38.14 -13.34
N ASN A 715 -31.53 -36.92 -12.97
CA ASN A 715 -30.19 -36.65 -12.45
C ASN A 715 -29.87 -37.41 -11.15
N ASN A 716 -30.84 -37.49 -10.22
CA ASN A 716 -30.63 -38.20 -8.96
C ASN A 716 -30.38 -39.72 -9.17
N ILE A 717 -30.91 -40.29 -10.25
CA ILE A 717 -30.70 -41.70 -10.63
C ILE A 717 -29.32 -41.83 -11.26
N LYS A 718 -28.97 -40.92 -12.19
CA LYS A 718 -27.65 -40.85 -12.82
C LYS A 718 -26.51 -40.81 -11.79
N GLU A 719 -26.66 -40.00 -10.75
CA GLU A 719 -25.68 -39.93 -9.65
C GLU A 719 -25.57 -41.24 -8.85
N ARG A 720 -26.69 -41.90 -8.57
CA ARG A 720 -26.70 -43.19 -7.87
C ARG A 720 -26.07 -44.30 -8.71
N GLU A 721 -26.39 -44.36 -9.99
CA GLU A 721 -25.77 -45.29 -10.95
C GLU A 721 -24.26 -45.07 -11.03
N LYS A 722 -23.80 -43.81 -11.07
CA LYS A 722 -22.37 -43.46 -11.04
C LYS A 722 -21.68 -44.00 -9.78
N GLN A 723 -22.26 -43.77 -8.61
CA GLN A 723 -21.71 -44.27 -7.35
C GLN A 723 -21.67 -45.81 -7.31
N GLN A 724 -22.69 -46.48 -7.87
CA GLN A 724 -22.71 -47.95 -7.96
C GLN A 724 -21.62 -48.47 -8.92
N ALA A 725 -21.43 -47.83 -10.06
CA ALA A 725 -20.37 -48.17 -11.02
C ALA A 725 -18.97 -47.98 -10.41
N GLU A 726 -18.74 -46.90 -9.68
CA GLU A 726 -17.47 -46.64 -8.99
C GLU A 726 -17.18 -47.68 -7.90
N ARG A 727 -18.21 -48.10 -7.12
CA ARG A 727 -18.07 -49.19 -6.14
C ARG A 727 -17.74 -50.52 -6.80
N LEU A 728 -18.43 -50.85 -7.90
CA LEU A 728 -18.15 -52.06 -8.67
C LEU A 728 -16.71 -52.04 -9.22
N LEU A 729 -16.26 -50.90 -9.74
CA LEU A 729 -14.90 -50.72 -10.23
C LEU A 729 -13.86 -50.93 -9.12
N ALA A 730 -14.12 -50.42 -7.91
CA ALA A 730 -13.25 -50.61 -6.76
C ALA A 730 -13.18 -52.09 -6.34
N GLN A 731 -14.33 -52.78 -6.32
CA GLN A 731 -14.40 -54.22 -6.04
C GLN A 731 -13.64 -55.04 -7.08
N LEU A 732 -13.82 -54.75 -8.36
CA LEU A 732 -13.11 -55.42 -9.46
C LEU A 732 -11.59 -55.23 -9.36
N LYS A 733 -11.14 -54.01 -9.04
CA LYS A 733 -9.70 -53.72 -8.82
C LYS A 733 -9.14 -54.55 -7.65
N ALA A 734 -9.88 -54.66 -6.55
CA ALA A 734 -9.49 -55.44 -5.38
C ALA A 734 -9.42 -56.95 -5.69
N ASP A 735 -10.40 -57.48 -6.44
CA ASP A 735 -10.44 -58.89 -6.85
C ASP A 735 -9.32 -59.26 -7.84
N ILE A 736 -8.95 -58.35 -8.75
CA ILE A 736 -7.81 -58.54 -9.66
C ILE A 736 -6.50 -58.50 -8.87
N ALA A 737 -6.35 -57.55 -7.94
CA ALA A 737 -5.16 -57.44 -7.10
C ALA A 737 -4.97 -58.68 -6.21
N SER A 738 -6.04 -59.19 -5.60
CA SER A 738 -5.97 -60.40 -4.76
C SER A 738 -5.65 -61.66 -5.55
N LYS A 739 -6.21 -61.82 -6.76
CA LYS A 739 -5.90 -62.94 -7.68
C LYS A 739 -4.50 -62.85 -8.30
N ALA A 740 -3.96 -61.65 -8.47
CA ALA A 740 -2.58 -61.45 -8.92
C ALA A 740 -1.55 -61.85 -7.83
N LEU A 741 -1.91 -61.74 -6.56
CA LEU A 741 -1.05 -62.09 -5.43
C LEU A 741 -0.97 -63.60 -5.16
N THR A 742 -1.93 -64.40 -5.64
CA THR A 742 -2.00 -65.85 -5.40
C THR A 742 -1.37 -66.71 -6.49
N ASN A 743 -1.12 -66.17 -7.70
CA ASN A 743 -0.48 -66.91 -8.80
C ASN A 743 0.99 -66.51 -8.99
N THR A 744 1.92 -67.40 -8.61
CA THR A 744 3.38 -67.17 -8.63
C THR A 744 4.06 -67.25 -10.01
N ASN A 745 3.32 -67.51 -11.10
CA ASN A 745 3.87 -67.52 -12.46
C ASN A 745 3.11 -66.53 -13.37
N ALA A 746 3.47 -65.24 -13.33
CA ALA A 746 2.88 -64.24 -14.23
C ALA A 746 3.78 -63.01 -14.48
N LEU A 747 5.06 -63.19 -14.85
CA LEU A 747 5.92 -62.12 -15.40
C LEU A 747 5.55 -61.73 -16.86
N GLY A 748 4.29 -61.92 -17.26
CA GLY A 748 3.74 -61.57 -18.58
C GLY A 748 2.38 -60.84 -18.52
N ALA A 749 2.00 -60.29 -17.37
CA ALA A 749 0.65 -59.83 -17.07
C ALA A 749 0.24 -58.43 -17.60
N ALA A 750 1.00 -57.82 -18.53
CA ALA A 750 0.63 -56.55 -19.14
C ALA A 750 -0.54 -56.65 -20.14
N ALA A 751 -0.97 -57.86 -20.51
CA ALA A 751 -2.08 -58.11 -21.44
C ALA A 751 -3.16 -59.02 -20.83
N SER A 752 -3.50 -58.81 -19.55
CA SER A 752 -4.55 -59.58 -18.88
C SER A 752 -5.94 -59.02 -19.27
N PRO A 753 -6.88 -59.86 -19.77
CA PRO A 753 -8.27 -59.45 -20.06
C PRO A 753 -9.00 -58.61 -18.98
N PRO A 754 -8.69 -58.72 -17.66
CA PRO A 754 -9.32 -57.91 -16.62
C PRO A 754 -8.96 -56.40 -16.63
N LEU A 755 -7.80 -56.00 -17.16
CA LEU A 755 -7.42 -54.58 -17.24
C LEU A 755 -8.18 -53.83 -18.36
N ALA A 756 -8.51 -54.52 -19.44
CA ALA A 756 -9.35 -53.98 -20.51
C ALA A 756 -10.77 -53.66 -19.98
N LEU A 757 -11.30 -54.50 -19.09
CA LEU A 757 -12.59 -54.33 -18.43
C LEU A 757 -12.65 -53.07 -17.55
N ILE A 758 -11.57 -52.81 -16.81
CA ILE A 758 -11.42 -51.60 -15.98
C ILE A 758 -11.49 -50.36 -16.87
N ASN A 759 -10.75 -50.36 -17.99
CA ASN A 759 -10.73 -49.24 -18.91
C ASN A 759 -12.10 -49.03 -19.59
N GLU A 760 -12.79 -50.11 -19.97
CA GLU A 760 -14.11 -50.03 -20.58
C GLU A 760 -15.17 -49.49 -19.60
N LEU A 761 -15.20 -49.99 -18.35
CA LEU A 761 -16.08 -49.46 -17.30
C LEU A 761 -15.80 -48.00 -16.94
N GLN A 762 -14.54 -47.54 -17.06
CA GLN A 762 -14.18 -46.13 -16.85
C GLN A 762 -14.73 -45.19 -17.93
N THR A 763 -15.12 -45.72 -19.10
CA THR A 763 -15.65 -44.93 -20.22
C THR A 763 -17.18 -44.88 -20.26
N ILE A 764 -17.88 -45.66 -19.42
CA ILE A 764 -19.34 -45.68 -19.39
C ILE A 764 -19.85 -44.47 -18.62
N GLU A 765 -20.64 -43.62 -19.27
CA GLU A 765 -21.38 -42.55 -18.60
C GLU A 765 -22.80 -43.03 -18.23
N PRO A 766 -23.18 -42.99 -16.94
CA PRO A 766 -24.54 -43.30 -16.54
C PRO A 766 -25.55 -42.33 -17.16
N VAL A 767 -26.69 -42.87 -17.59
CA VAL A 767 -27.75 -42.11 -18.27
C VAL A 767 -28.83 -41.68 -17.27
N GLY A 768 -28.97 -42.36 -16.13
CA GLY A 768 -30.01 -42.09 -15.13
C GLY A 768 -31.40 -42.45 -15.61
N ARG A 769 -31.55 -43.54 -16.37
CA ARG A 769 -32.81 -43.91 -17.02
C ARG A 769 -33.79 -44.48 -15.99
N LEU A 770 -35.01 -43.93 -15.94
CA LEU A 770 -36.13 -44.50 -15.20
C LEU A 770 -37.09 -45.18 -16.19
N VAL A 771 -37.42 -46.45 -15.94
CA VAL A 771 -38.43 -47.16 -16.73
C VAL A 771 -39.81 -46.65 -16.31
N ILE A 772 -40.57 -46.11 -17.28
CA ILE A 772 -41.91 -45.56 -17.08
C ILE A 772 -42.88 -46.21 -18.07
N ASP A 773 -44.14 -46.34 -17.66
CA ASP A 773 -45.22 -46.81 -18.56
C ASP A 773 -46.01 -45.61 -19.08
N LEU A 774 -45.44 -44.94 -20.09
CA LEU A 774 -46.00 -43.72 -20.64
C LEU A 774 -47.40 -43.92 -21.25
N GLU A 775 -47.69 -45.11 -21.76
CA GLU A 775 -49.02 -45.44 -22.30
C GLU A 775 -50.07 -45.43 -21.17
N GLN A 776 -49.78 -46.03 -20.01
CA GLN A 776 -50.69 -45.98 -18.86
C GLN A 776 -50.83 -44.57 -18.27
N ILE A 777 -49.75 -43.78 -18.25
CA ILE A 777 -49.78 -42.37 -17.80
C ILE A 777 -50.75 -41.56 -18.67
N MET A 778 -50.70 -41.72 -20.00
CA MET A 778 -51.61 -41.02 -20.92
C MET A 778 -53.06 -41.49 -20.84
N LEU A 779 -53.31 -42.70 -20.37
CA LEU A 779 -54.67 -43.20 -20.09
C LEU A 779 -55.25 -42.63 -18.77
N GLY A 780 -54.54 -41.73 -18.10
CA GLY A 780 -55.00 -41.06 -16.88
C GLY A 780 -54.89 -41.92 -15.61
N ARG A 781 -54.04 -42.95 -15.62
CA ARG A 781 -53.83 -43.81 -14.46
C ARG A 781 -52.83 -43.15 -13.51
N ALA A 782 -53.34 -42.51 -12.45
CA ALA A 782 -52.54 -41.75 -11.49
C ALA A 782 -51.40 -42.56 -10.83
N ASP A 783 -51.58 -43.87 -10.63
CA ASP A 783 -50.55 -44.74 -10.01
C ASP A 783 -49.26 -44.87 -10.85
N PHE A 784 -49.34 -44.56 -12.14
CA PHE A 784 -48.20 -44.63 -13.07
C PHE A 784 -47.53 -43.27 -13.27
N ASP A 785 -48.20 -42.18 -12.88
CA ASP A 785 -47.74 -40.82 -13.18
C ASP A 785 -46.71 -40.33 -12.16
N ILE A 786 -45.66 -39.70 -12.67
CA ILE A 786 -44.50 -39.33 -11.88
C ILE A 786 -44.46 -37.82 -11.64
N GLU A 787 -44.05 -37.43 -10.42
CA GLU A 787 -43.75 -36.04 -10.13
C GLU A 787 -42.43 -35.63 -10.77
N MET A 788 -42.43 -34.44 -11.36
CA MET A 788 -41.30 -33.89 -12.07
C MET A 788 -40.28 -33.26 -11.12
N GLU A 789 -39.01 -33.62 -11.31
CA GLU A 789 -37.85 -33.06 -10.61
C GLU A 789 -37.03 -32.15 -11.53
N ASP A 790 -36.21 -31.29 -10.94
CA ASP A 790 -35.32 -30.42 -11.71
C ASP A 790 -34.29 -31.23 -12.49
N GLY A 791 -34.16 -30.92 -13.79
CA GLY A 791 -33.29 -31.61 -14.73
C GLY A 791 -33.83 -32.94 -15.27
N ASP A 792 -35.10 -33.28 -14.98
CA ASP A 792 -35.74 -34.42 -15.64
C ASP A 792 -35.86 -34.19 -17.15
N ALA A 793 -35.67 -35.25 -17.93
CA ALA A 793 -35.88 -35.20 -19.37
C ALA A 793 -36.69 -36.39 -19.86
N LEU A 794 -37.62 -36.12 -20.77
CA LEU A 794 -38.37 -37.13 -21.50
C LEU A 794 -38.04 -37.01 -22.98
N PHE A 795 -37.59 -38.10 -23.55
CA PHE A 795 -37.41 -38.25 -24.98
C PHE A 795 -38.43 -39.25 -25.54
N VAL A 796 -39.22 -38.84 -26.53
CA VAL A 796 -40.21 -39.71 -27.18
C VAL A 796 -39.78 -40.00 -28.61
N PRO A 797 -39.38 -41.24 -28.95
CA PRO A 797 -38.94 -41.56 -30.31
C PRO A 797 -40.11 -41.61 -31.29
N ARG A 798 -39.77 -41.60 -32.58
CA ARG A 798 -40.70 -41.96 -33.66
C ARG A 798 -40.92 -43.47 -33.71
N THR A 799 -42.09 -43.91 -34.14
CA THR A 799 -42.40 -45.34 -34.31
C THR A 799 -41.40 -46.01 -35.27
N GLN A 800 -40.64 -46.97 -34.75
CA GLN A 800 -39.69 -47.78 -35.51
C GLN A 800 -40.27 -49.18 -35.70
N ASN A 801 -40.54 -49.59 -36.95
CA ASN A 801 -41.06 -50.93 -37.24
C ASN A 801 -39.93 -51.96 -37.41
N SER A 802 -39.01 -52.04 -36.44
CA SER A 802 -37.87 -52.98 -36.47
C SER A 802 -37.56 -53.58 -35.11
N VAL A 803 -37.05 -54.81 -35.10
CA VAL A 803 -36.42 -55.48 -33.95
C VAL A 803 -34.94 -55.59 -34.26
N THR A 804 -34.10 -55.22 -33.30
CA THR A 804 -32.65 -55.22 -33.48
C THR A 804 -32.04 -56.46 -32.83
N VAL A 805 -31.10 -57.11 -33.51
CA VAL A 805 -30.36 -58.25 -32.98
C VAL A 805 -28.89 -57.87 -32.84
N MET A 806 -28.35 -57.99 -31.62
CA MET A 806 -26.96 -57.63 -31.31
C MET A 806 -26.26 -58.73 -30.49
N GLY A 807 -24.93 -58.67 -30.45
CA GLY A 807 -24.08 -59.59 -29.70
C GLY A 807 -23.46 -60.69 -30.57
N GLU A 808 -23.30 -61.88 -30.02
CA GLU A 808 -22.58 -63.02 -30.62
C GLU A 808 -23.39 -63.76 -31.70
N VAL A 809 -23.98 -63.02 -32.64
CA VAL A 809 -24.68 -63.54 -33.82
C VAL A 809 -23.82 -63.41 -35.08
N GLN A 810 -24.08 -64.20 -36.12
CA GLN A 810 -23.30 -64.13 -37.37
C GLN A 810 -23.37 -62.72 -37.98
N HIS A 811 -24.57 -62.17 -38.11
CA HIS A 811 -24.85 -60.87 -38.72
C HIS A 811 -25.72 -59.99 -37.80
N PRO A 812 -25.13 -59.19 -36.89
CA PRO A 812 -25.90 -58.25 -36.07
C PRO A 812 -26.51 -57.15 -36.96
N GLY A 813 -27.75 -56.75 -36.65
CA GLY A 813 -28.48 -55.76 -37.44
C GLY A 813 -29.94 -55.59 -37.04
N SER A 814 -30.62 -54.62 -37.66
CA SER A 814 -32.04 -54.35 -37.45
C SER A 814 -32.88 -55.02 -38.54
N HIS A 815 -33.89 -55.79 -38.11
CA HIS A 815 -34.80 -56.51 -38.99
C HIS A 815 -36.20 -55.91 -38.87
N ARG A 816 -36.97 -55.86 -39.96
CA ARG A 816 -38.35 -55.35 -39.94
C ARG A 816 -39.20 -56.17 -38.97
N PHE A 817 -39.91 -55.49 -38.07
CA PHE A 817 -40.82 -56.11 -37.13
C PHE A 817 -41.99 -56.77 -37.88
N ARG A 818 -42.30 -58.01 -37.49
CA ARG A 818 -43.49 -58.76 -37.89
C ARG A 818 -44.11 -59.36 -36.64
N ALA A 819 -45.41 -59.13 -36.46
CA ALA A 819 -46.16 -59.70 -35.34
C ALA A 819 -46.14 -61.24 -35.38
N GLY A 820 -46.01 -61.86 -34.21
CA GLY A 820 -45.98 -63.31 -34.04
C GLY A 820 -44.62 -63.98 -34.29
N MET A 821 -43.60 -63.25 -34.73
CA MET A 821 -42.22 -63.78 -34.78
C MET A 821 -41.62 -63.83 -33.38
N SER A 822 -41.01 -64.97 -33.04
CA SER A 822 -40.34 -65.21 -31.78
C SER A 822 -38.89 -64.70 -31.80
N VAL A 823 -38.26 -64.62 -30.62
CA VAL A 823 -36.84 -64.29 -30.47
C VAL A 823 -35.96 -65.20 -31.33
N ASN A 824 -36.26 -66.50 -31.38
CA ASN A 824 -35.51 -67.46 -32.18
C ASN A 824 -35.61 -67.20 -33.69
N ASP A 825 -36.78 -66.71 -34.16
CA ASP A 825 -36.96 -66.41 -35.57
C ASP A 825 -36.09 -65.22 -36.01
N TYR A 826 -35.96 -64.20 -35.16
CA TYR A 826 -35.06 -63.08 -35.41
C TYR A 826 -33.58 -63.46 -35.29
N LEU A 827 -33.22 -64.33 -34.33
CA LEU A 827 -31.85 -64.88 -34.25
C LEU A 827 -31.50 -65.69 -35.51
N ALA A 828 -32.44 -66.44 -36.07
CA ALA A 828 -32.26 -67.13 -37.34
C ALA A 828 -32.09 -66.16 -38.51
N LEU A 829 -32.85 -65.06 -38.56
CA LEU A 829 -32.67 -63.98 -39.55
C LEU A 829 -31.27 -63.33 -39.45
N ALA A 830 -30.68 -63.28 -38.26
CA ALA A 830 -29.31 -62.81 -38.03
C ALA A 830 -28.23 -63.87 -38.39
N GLY A 831 -28.61 -64.99 -39.00
CA GLY A 831 -27.72 -66.09 -39.39
C GLY A 831 -27.38 -67.06 -38.26
N GLY A 832 -28.10 -67.00 -37.14
CA GLY A 832 -27.85 -67.82 -35.96
C GLY A 832 -26.68 -67.31 -35.11
N SER A 833 -26.33 -68.12 -34.11
CA SER A 833 -25.27 -67.84 -33.15
C SER A 833 -23.86 -68.03 -33.72
N ARG A 834 -22.87 -67.34 -33.13
CA ARG A 834 -21.45 -67.63 -33.31
C ARG A 834 -21.02 -68.75 -32.35
N LYS A 835 -19.86 -69.35 -32.63
CA LYS A 835 -19.31 -70.47 -31.83
C LYS A 835 -19.12 -70.15 -30.33
N ARG A 836 -19.05 -68.86 -29.97
CA ARG A 836 -18.85 -68.40 -28.59
C ARG A 836 -20.09 -67.71 -28.03
N ALA A 837 -21.27 -67.92 -28.60
CA ALA A 837 -22.51 -67.37 -28.10
C ALA A 837 -23.07 -68.19 -26.94
N ASP A 838 -23.68 -67.52 -25.98
CA ASP A 838 -24.46 -68.17 -24.94
C ASP A 838 -25.95 -68.15 -25.31
N GLU A 839 -26.40 -69.24 -25.91
CA GLU A 839 -27.79 -69.40 -26.35
C GLU A 839 -28.77 -69.58 -25.18
N LYS A 840 -28.29 -69.94 -23.98
CA LYS A 840 -29.15 -70.16 -22.81
C LYS A 840 -29.48 -68.86 -22.09
N ARG A 841 -28.67 -67.82 -22.26
CA ARG A 841 -28.82 -66.51 -21.59
C ARG A 841 -29.22 -65.38 -22.55
N VAL A 842 -29.90 -65.69 -23.64
CA VAL A 842 -30.49 -64.66 -24.52
C VAL A 842 -31.50 -63.84 -23.72
N PHE A 843 -31.46 -62.51 -23.87
CA PHE A 843 -32.43 -61.61 -23.26
C PHE A 843 -32.81 -60.50 -24.24
N VAL A 844 -33.97 -59.88 -23.99
CA VAL A 844 -34.53 -58.80 -24.78
C VAL A 844 -34.52 -57.53 -23.93
N ILE A 845 -33.89 -56.48 -24.45
CA ILE A 845 -34.06 -55.12 -23.94
C ILE A 845 -35.23 -54.51 -24.71
N ARG A 846 -36.35 -54.28 -24.03
CA ARG A 846 -37.54 -53.68 -24.64
C ARG A 846 -37.31 -52.21 -24.96
N ALA A 847 -38.12 -51.64 -25.85
CA ALA A 847 -38.00 -50.23 -26.24
C ALA A 847 -38.09 -49.26 -25.03
N ASP A 848 -38.95 -49.55 -24.05
CA ASP A 848 -39.09 -48.82 -22.77
C ASP A 848 -37.86 -48.96 -21.84
N GLY A 849 -36.92 -49.85 -22.18
CA GLY A 849 -35.68 -50.12 -21.43
C GLY A 849 -35.81 -51.23 -20.40
N SER A 850 -36.99 -51.82 -20.24
CA SER A 850 -37.19 -52.99 -19.39
C SER A 850 -36.51 -54.22 -20.00
N VAL A 851 -36.05 -55.14 -19.15
CA VAL A 851 -35.38 -56.37 -19.58
C VAL A 851 -36.34 -57.54 -19.46
N MET A 852 -36.47 -58.32 -20.53
CA MET A 852 -37.31 -59.51 -20.61
C MET A 852 -36.45 -60.72 -20.98
N VAL A 853 -36.51 -61.77 -20.15
CA VAL A 853 -35.84 -63.05 -20.44
C VAL A 853 -36.85 -64.00 -21.08
N PRO A 854 -36.61 -64.50 -22.30
CA PRO A 854 -37.51 -65.43 -22.96
C PRO A 854 -37.60 -66.75 -22.18
N THR A 855 -38.80 -67.13 -21.74
CA THR A 855 -39.02 -68.41 -21.05
C THR A 855 -39.56 -69.47 -22.01
N GLN A 856 -39.06 -70.70 -21.90
CA GLN A 856 -39.42 -71.83 -22.80
C GLN A 856 -40.60 -72.70 -22.29
N ASN A 857 -41.17 -72.43 -21.11
CA ASN A 857 -42.19 -73.31 -20.53
C ASN A 857 -43.60 -73.00 -21.05
N ARG A 858 -44.15 -73.88 -21.89
CA ARG A 858 -45.51 -73.82 -22.45
C ARG A 858 -46.59 -74.57 -21.64
N TRP A 859 -46.30 -75.03 -20.42
CA TRP A 859 -47.22 -75.93 -19.68
C TRP A 859 -48.36 -75.22 -18.93
N PHE A 860 -48.27 -73.92 -18.61
CA PHE A 860 -49.38 -73.18 -18.00
C PHE A 860 -49.50 -71.78 -18.63
N GLY A 861 -50.71 -71.44 -19.09
CA GLY A 861 -51.24 -70.11 -19.45
C GLY A 861 -50.29 -69.00 -19.91
N THR A 862 -50.36 -68.67 -21.20
CA THR A 862 -50.05 -67.37 -21.84
C THR A 862 -48.90 -66.54 -21.21
N ALA A 863 -47.67 -67.03 -21.30
CA ALA A 863 -46.51 -66.15 -21.19
C ALA A 863 -46.46 -65.28 -22.45
N ASN A 864 -46.79 -63.99 -22.30
CA ASN A 864 -46.78 -63.01 -23.39
C ASN A 864 -45.32 -62.70 -23.78
N ASN A 865 -44.73 -63.58 -24.57
CA ASN A 865 -43.38 -63.46 -25.12
C ASN A 865 -43.35 -62.65 -26.43
N ASP A 866 -44.40 -61.86 -26.68
CA ASP A 866 -44.54 -61.09 -27.90
C ASP A 866 -43.53 -59.94 -27.93
N LEU A 867 -42.69 -59.95 -28.95
CA LEU A 867 -41.79 -58.85 -29.25
C LEU A 867 -42.59 -57.65 -29.74
N LYS A 868 -42.11 -56.46 -29.39
CA LYS A 868 -42.63 -55.18 -29.87
C LYS A 868 -41.63 -54.49 -30.81
N PRO A 869 -42.10 -53.55 -31.64
CA PRO A 869 -41.20 -52.70 -32.41
C PRO A 869 -40.24 -51.93 -31.48
N GLY A 870 -38.98 -51.81 -31.85
CA GLY A 870 -37.92 -51.19 -31.04
C GLY A 870 -37.24 -52.13 -30.04
N ASP A 871 -37.75 -53.35 -29.84
CA ASP A 871 -37.08 -54.34 -28.98
C ASP A 871 -35.72 -54.75 -29.54
N THR A 872 -34.76 -54.95 -28.64
CA THR A 872 -33.40 -55.38 -28.97
C THR A 872 -33.10 -56.73 -28.34
N ILE A 873 -32.88 -57.74 -29.17
CA ILE A 873 -32.46 -59.08 -28.78
C ILE A 873 -30.94 -59.08 -28.61
N ILE A 874 -30.48 -59.44 -27.42
CA ILE A 874 -29.05 -59.52 -27.09
C ILE A 874 -28.66 -61.00 -26.97
N MET A 875 -27.66 -61.39 -27.76
CA MET A 875 -26.98 -62.69 -27.64
C MET A 875 -25.65 -62.49 -26.91
N PRO A 876 -25.55 -62.83 -25.61
CA PRO A 876 -24.31 -62.65 -24.88
C PRO A 876 -23.22 -63.64 -25.31
N LEU A 877 -21.98 -63.34 -24.95
CA LEU A 877 -20.83 -64.22 -25.10
C LEU A 877 -20.87 -65.34 -24.03
N ASP A 878 -20.57 -66.57 -24.44
CA ASP A 878 -20.38 -67.72 -23.57
C ASP A 878 -19.05 -67.60 -22.80
N THR A 879 -19.18 -67.59 -21.48
CA THR A 879 -18.11 -67.35 -20.51
C THR A 879 -17.71 -68.61 -19.73
N GLU A 880 -18.35 -69.77 -19.95
CA GLU A 880 -18.20 -70.95 -19.07
C GLU A 880 -16.90 -71.75 -19.29
N TYR A 881 -16.04 -71.38 -20.26
CA TYR A 881 -14.87 -72.21 -20.64
C TYR A 881 -13.51 -71.81 -19.99
N LYS A 882 -13.42 -70.76 -19.17
CA LYS A 882 -12.19 -70.44 -18.38
C LYS A 882 -12.52 -69.76 -17.05
N ASP A 883 -12.01 -70.31 -15.94
CA ASP A 883 -12.08 -69.70 -14.61
C ASP A 883 -11.50 -68.29 -14.61
N GLY A 884 -12.37 -67.29 -14.40
CA GLY A 884 -12.04 -65.86 -14.43
C GLY A 884 -12.94 -65.00 -15.32
N LEU A 885 -13.85 -65.59 -16.10
CA LEU A 885 -14.69 -64.86 -17.07
C LEU A 885 -16.15 -64.59 -16.63
N SER A 886 -16.61 -65.04 -15.45
CA SER A 886 -17.96 -64.75 -14.96
C SER A 886 -18.24 -63.24 -14.74
N MET A 887 -17.19 -62.45 -14.50
CA MET A 887 -17.27 -60.98 -14.39
C MET A 887 -17.62 -60.29 -15.72
N TRP A 888 -17.32 -60.91 -16.86
CA TRP A 888 -17.67 -60.35 -18.17
C TRP A 888 -19.18 -60.28 -18.40
N ALA A 889 -19.95 -61.23 -17.86
CA ALA A 889 -21.40 -61.25 -18.04
C ALA A 889 -22.10 -60.01 -17.44
N GLN A 890 -21.67 -59.56 -16.25
CA GLN A 890 -22.25 -58.39 -15.57
C GLN A 890 -21.89 -57.07 -16.27
N VAL A 891 -20.64 -56.91 -16.69
CA VAL A 891 -20.18 -55.70 -17.39
C VAL A 891 -20.78 -55.59 -18.79
N THR A 892 -20.83 -56.71 -19.52
CA THR A 892 -21.43 -56.76 -20.86
C THR A 892 -22.92 -56.41 -20.81
N GLN A 893 -23.63 -56.84 -19.76
CA GLN A 893 -25.02 -56.46 -19.55
C GLN A 893 -25.20 -54.96 -19.28
N ILE A 894 -24.38 -54.36 -18.41
CA ILE A 894 -24.40 -52.91 -18.14
C ILE A 894 -24.07 -52.13 -19.42
N PHE A 895 -23.10 -52.60 -20.19
CA PHE A 895 -22.70 -51.99 -21.44
C PHE A 895 -23.84 -52.01 -22.47
N TYR A 896 -24.49 -53.17 -22.68
CA TYR A 896 -25.62 -53.25 -23.61
C TYR A 896 -26.81 -52.38 -23.17
N GLN A 897 -27.13 -52.34 -21.86
CA GLN A 897 -28.20 -51.48 -21.34
C GLN A 897 -27.89 -49.99 -21.57
N THR A 898 -26.64 -49.59 -21.34
CA THR A 898 -26.20 -48.21 -21.55
C THR A 898 -26.14 -47.87 -23.04
N ALA A 899 -25.62 -48.77 -23.87
CA ALA A 899 -25.54 -48.59 -25.32
C ALA A 899 -26.91 -48.47 -25.97
N VAL A 900 -27.90 -49.26 -25.54
CA VAL A 900 -29.28 -49.14 -26.04
C VAL A 900 -29.94 -47.84 -25.60
N ALA A 901 -29.72 -47.41 -24.34
CA ALA A 901 -30.22 -46.13 -23.86
C ALA A 901 -29.59 -44.94 -24.61
N ILE A 902 -28.28 -44.96 -24.81
CA ILE A 902 -27.56 -43.94 -25.56
C ILE A 902 -27.96 -43.96 -27.04
N ALA A 903 -28.10 -45.14 -27.67
CA ALA A 903 -28.55 -45.24 -29.05
C ALA A 903 -29.98 -44.71 -29.23
N ALA A 904 -30.86 -44.90 -28.24
CA ALA A 904 -32.19 -44.30 -28.26
C ALA A 904 -32.14 -42.76 -28.20
N LEU A 905 -31.19 -42.18 -27.46
CA LEU A 905 -30.97 -40.73 -27.36
C LEU A 905 -30.21 -40.12 -28.55
N ASN A 906 -29.25 -40.87 -29.13
CA ASN A 906 -28.34 -40.44 -30.20
C ASN A 906 -28.76 -40.89 -31.61
N SER A 907 -29.90 -41.59 -31.78
CA SER A 907 -30.39 -42.02 -33.10
C SER A 907 -30.97 -40.86 -33.95
N PHE A 908 -30.47 -39.65 -33.70
CA PHE A 908 -30.86 -38.38 -34.30
C PHE A 908 -29.64 -37.51 -34.58
#